data_AF-A0AB34G1N2-F1
#
_entry.id   AF-A0AB34G1N2-F1
#
_cell.length_a   1.000
_cell.length_b   1.000
_cell.length_c   1.000
_cell.angle_alpha   90.00
_cell.angle_beta   90.00
_cell.angle_gamma   90.00
#
_symmetry.space_group_name_H-M   'P 1'
#
loop_
_entity.id
_entity.type
_entity.pdbx_description
1 polymer ?
#
loop_
_entity_poly.entity_id
_entity_poly.type
_entity_poly.pdbx_seq_one_letter_code
_entity_poly.pdbx_strand_id
1 'polypeptide(L)'
;MAKVRFAVSQQPSFKMPSLNIIDHSPHQPDPSPPIPTASNLVLIDNYDSFTWNIYQYLVLEGATVHVFRNDQISIEQLIEKNPTQLIISPGPGHPTTDSGISRDAIRHFAGKIPIFGVCMGLQCMFDVYGGDVNSAGEWLHGKTSPLTHDSKGVFAGLDQGLPVTRYHSLAGTHVTLPECLEVTSWVANPDGSPGIIQGIRHKEYAMEGVQFHPESILTAHGRKMIRNFLHMQGGTWVENDTLQKAAAEKTAAPAKPKSNNILQRIYASRKAAVAIQKEIPSQRMADLQAAYDLNAAPPLVPFVNRLRQTPFDVALMAEIKRGSPSKGIFALDINAPTQARKYALAGASVISVLTEPEWFKGSIEDLRAVRQVLDGMPNRPALLRKEFIFDEYQILEARLAGADTVLLIVKMLDQALLERLYKYSVSLGMEPLVEVQNVEEMTTAVQLGSKVIGVNNRNLESFEVDLNTTGRLRSMVPETTLICALSGINTYEDVLMNKKDGVNAVLVGEAIMRAPDASVFISELCSGSKPAVDTQAARQLRVKICGTRSVEAAQQAISDKADFIGICLVPSAKRCISHETALAISKAVHSASDTLEPKGDRQVSATGATDYFSAAGARLDGSRTRLVGIFQNQPLSEVLEKQRLYNLDLVQLHGDEPIEWAKLIPVPVIRCFKPGQVGLGLRGYHTVPLLDSGAGSGKLLDVSSVKAALEKDPELRVFLAGGLNPENVAEAVKALGSLGSQVLGVDVSSGVEEGGKQSMARISAFLKAAKNLDAAPPTTHFTTMPRQIFKNKVIAAAGPLPGSLTVENLKRWTSIRHGHFVDDFDETVTHLLCTEEQFNKRVPRVKEALQRGNRAQVVHFDWFEVSAVNEKRQPEREYSMRDVLAKKNAARRERARIERGKREGERFVNTNYYHIYCDRMNFYYRIDLTRDDEASGELGQRYQLCLWESNAKPHLYWFTAKFLKRKGDSQPIYHRPSRHSGKWRHEMGLFADFFRKKTGIAWEDRVLLHKTMPSSCFQYAPPTGGKSAGRRLRFPYEDCLKMNAELRGLPWPQVKEKSLTEEESDPNANDENSPDVSFDVCEYGEGGAEYGSSPAVEAESEMNLTAPLTPESSIVDESGDEDVEMFGAETLMETSPGVAVMDPAAGVPTPPDDDAGELE
;
A
#
# COMPACT_ATOMS: atom_id res chain seq x y z
N MET A 1 45.82 8.02 19.96
CA MET A 1 45.75 6.93 20.96
C MET A 1 44.66 7.24 21.96
N ALA A 2 43.76 6.30 22.25
CA ALA A 2 42.88 6.32 23.42
C ALA A 2 42.33 4.88 23.66
N LYS A 3 42.95 4.12 24.58
CA LYS A 3 42.48 2.77 24.93
C LYS A 3 41.36 2.86 25.97
N VAL A 4 40.11 2.63 25.56
CA VAL A 4 39.01 2.39 26.51
C VAL A 4 39.10 0.93 26.98
N ARG A 5 39.71 0.71 28.13
CA ARG A 5 39.64 -0.58 28.83
C ARG A 5 38.22 -0.76 29.37
N PHE A 6 37.50 -1.77 28.90
CA PHE A 6 36.45 -2.39 29.72
C PHE A 6 37.12 -3.35 30.69
N ALA A 7 36.78 -3.24 31.97
CA ALA A 7 37.22 -4.18 32.99
C ALA A 7 36.43 -5.48 32.84
N VAL A 8 37.13 -6.61 32.79
CA VAL A 8 36.53 -7.95 32.76
C VAL A 8 36.73 -8.58 34.13
N SER A 9 35.64 -8.76 34.88
CA SER A 9 35.61 -9.67 36.03
C SER A 9 35.69 -11.12 35.54
N GLN A 10 36.31 -12.00 36.31
CA GLN A 10 36.53 -13.39 35.91
C GLN A 10 35.24 -14.23 35.97
N GLN A 11 35.18 -15.24 35.09
CA GLN A 11 34.18 -16.33 35.02
C GLN A 11 32.73 -15.95 34.62
N PRO A 12 31.90 -16.92 34.15
CA PRO A 12 32.22 -18.26 33.62
C PRO A 12 31.91 -18.36 32.10
N SER A 13 32.02 -19.57 31.54
CA SER A 13 31.67 -19.84 30.14
C SER A 13 30.16 -19.67 29.87
N PHE A 14 29.80 -18.82 28.91
CA PHE A 14 28.40 -18.61 28.52
C PHE A 14 27.84 -19.82 27.75
N LYS A 15 27.03 -20.65 28.43
CA LYS A 15 26.07 -21.56 27.78
C LYS A 15 24.67 -20.95 27.89
N MET A 16 24.20 -20.28 26.83
CA MET A 16 22.76 -20.04 26.69
C MET A 16 22.09 -21.34 26.20
N PRO A 17 20.90 -21.71 26.71
CA PRO A 17 20.08 -22.74 26.08
C PRO A 17 19.59 -22.24 24.71
N SER A 18 19.60 -23.13 23.70
CA SER A 18 19.27 -22.80 22.31
C SER A 18 17.84 -22.27 22.09
N LEU A 19 16.92 -22.55 23.03
CA LEU A 19 15.49 -22.23 22.95
C LEU A 19 15.15 -20.72 23.00
N ASN A 20 16.11 -19.85 23.36
CA ASN A 20 15.86 -18.40 23.55
C ASN A 20 16.44 -17.49 22.44
N ILE A 21 17.02 -18.06 21.37
CA ILE A 21 17.59 -17.28 20.26
C ILE A 21 16.55 -17.14 19.15
N ILE A 22 15.97 -15.95 19.02
CA ILE A 22 14.98 -15.63 17.97
C ILE A 22 15.71 -15.35 16.66
N ASP A 23 15.45 -16.13 15.60
CA ASP A 23 15.87 -15.79 14.24
C ASP A 23 14.98 -14.67 13.66
N HIS A 24 15.59 -13.74 12.92
CA HIS A 24 14.91 -12.69 12.16
C HIS A 24 15.15 -12.84 10.65
N SER A 25 15.77 -13.94 10.22
CA SER A 25 15.95 -14.32 8.83
C SER A 25 14.61 -14.66 8.16
N PRO A 26 14.24 -14.04 7.02
CA PRO A 26 12.90 -14.14 6.43
C PRO A 26 12.62 -15.47 5.71
N HIS A 27 13.45 -16.50 5.90
CA HIS A 27 13.46 -17.71 5.06
C HIS A 27 13.51 -19.04 5.83
N GLN A 28 14.05 -19.07 7.05
CA GLN A 28 14.17 -20.27 7.89
C GLN A 28 14.14 -19.83 9.36
N PRO A 29 12.99 -19.84 10.06
CA PRO A 29 12.90 -19.32 11.44
C PRO A 29 13.31 -20.35 12.51
N ASP A 30 13.10 -21.64 12.25
CA ASP A 30 13.19 -22.68 13.27
C ASP A 30 14.64 -23.15 13.55
N PRO A 31 14.96 -23.58 14.78
CA PRO A 31 16.22 -24.24 15.10
C PRO A 31 16.22 -25.71 14.64
N SER A 32 17.29 -26.11 13.95
CA SER A 32 17.61 -27.52 13.64
C SER A 32 17.94 -28.31 14.92
N PRO A 33 17.69 -29.63 14.95
CA PRO A 33 18.10 -30.49 16.07
C PRO A 33 19.65 -30.53 16.21
N PRO A 34 20.19 -30.77 17.42
CA PRO A 34 21.64 -30.78 17.64
C PRO A 34 22.38 -31.76 16.73
N ILE A 35 23.43 -31.30 16.04
CA ILE A 35 24.20 -32.14 15.10
C ILE A 35 25.39 -32.77 15.83
N PRO A 36 25.51 -34.12 15.92
CA PRO A 36 26.57 -34.79 16.68
C PRO A 36 28.01 -34.49 16.21
N THR A 37 28.18 -34.08 14.95
CA THR A 37 29.45 -33.67 14.34
C THR A 37 29.96 -32.33 14.89
N ALA A 38 29.05 -31.45 15.32
CA ALA A 38 29.28 -30.08 15.74
C ALA A 38 29.12 -29.88 17.26
N SER A 39 29.42 -30.92 18.05
CA SER A 39 29.22 -30.93 19.51
C SER A 39 30.23 -30.09 20.30
N ASN A 40 31.31 -29.61 19.66
CA ASN A 40 32.32 -28.74 20.26
C ASN A 40 33.00 -27.89 19.17
N LEU A 41 32.23 -27.05 18.50
CA LEU A 41 32.73 -26.17 17.44
C LEU A 41 33.36 -24.92 18.06
N VAL A 42 34.53 -24.51 17.55
CA VAL A 42 35.18 -23.25 17.93
C VAL A 42 34.95 -22.18 16.86
N LEU A 43 34.61 -20.98 17.30
CA LEU A 43 34.55 -19.77 16.47
C LEU A 43 35.60 -18.76 16.97
N ILE A 44 36.60 -18.44 16.14
CA ILE A 44 37.55 -17.36 16.41
C ILE A 44 36.95 -16.06 15.90
N ASP A 45 36.70 -15.13 16.81
CA ASP A 45 36.20 -13.77 16.58
C ASP A 45 37.36 -12.81 16.28
N ASN A 46 37.41 -12.32 15.03
CA ASN A 46 38.31 -11.28 14.55
C ASN A 46 37.70 -9.87 14.67
N TYR A 47 36.77 -9.65 15.61
CA TYR A 47 36.18 -8.35 15.95
C TYR A 47 35.28 -7.71 14.87
N ASP A 48 34.57 -8.50 14.07
CA ASP A 48 33.52 -8.00 13.18
C ASP A 48 32.13 -7.97 13.84
N SER A 49 31.36 -6.93 13.52
CA SER A 49 29.92 -6.83 13.81
C SER A 49 29.08 -8.04 13.38
N PHE A 50 29.47 -8.76 12.32
CA PHE A 50 28.74 -9.91 11.79
C PHE A 50 29.13 -11.25 12.45
N THR A 51 30.16 -11.33 13.30
CA THR A 51 30.51 -12.58 14.01
C THR A 51 29.33 -13.11 14.83
N TRP A 52 28.48 -12.23 15.38
CA TRP A 52 27.26 -12.63 16.07
C TRP A 52 26.25 -13.34 15.17
N ASN A 53 26.08 -12.92 13.91
CA ASN A 53 25.19 -13.58 12.96
C ASN A 53 25.70 -14.97 12.59
N ILE A 54 27.02 -15.15 12.48
CA ILE A 54 27.64 -16.48 12.32
C ILE A 54 27.32 -17.36 13.54
N TYR A 55 27.56 -16.87 14.76
CA TYR A 55 27.21 -17.58 16.00
C TYR A 55 25.73 -17.98 16.04
N GLN A 56 24.84 -17.05 15.69
CA GLN A 56 23.40 -17.29 15.62
C GLN A 56 23.04 -18.40 14.62
N TYR A 57 23.53 -18.33 13.38
CA TYR A 57 23.25 -19.37 12.37
C TYR A 57 23.85 -20.74 12.76
N LEU A 58 24.99 -20.78 13.45
CA LEU A 58 25.58 -22.04 13.93
C LEU A 58 24.73 -22.70 15.03
N VAL A 59 24.28 -21.94 16.03
CA VAL A 59 23.43 -22.48 17.11
C VAL A 59 22.03 -22.84 16.59
N LEU A 60 21.48 -22.06 15.64
CA LEU A 60 20.22 -22.37 14.97
C LEU A 60 20.32 -23.57 14.01
N GLU A 61 21.50 -23.90 13.48
CA GLU A 61 21.74 -25.18 12.78
C GLU A 61 22.23 -26.30 13.74
N GLY A 62 22.06 -26.14 15.06
CA GLY A 62 22.26 -27.22 16.03
C GLY A 62 23.71 -27.46 16.48
N ALA A 63 24.64 -26.53 16.23
CA ALA A 63 26.01 -26.61 16.73
C ALA A 63 26.13 -26.15 18.19
N THR A 64 27.03 -26.78 18.96
CA THR A 64 27.49 -26.26 20.25
C THR A 64 28.75 -25.43 20.03
N VAL A 65 28.64 -24.11 20.18
CA VAL A 65 29.66 -23.14 19.73
C VAL A 65 30.39 -22.49 20.91
N HIS A 66 31.72 -22.54 20.89
CA HIS A 66 32.62 -21.86 21.80
C HIS A 66 33.33 -20.70 21.08
N VAL A 67 33.04 -19.47 21.48
CA VAL A 67 33.59 -18.25 20.85
C VAL A 67 34.80 -17.75 21.64
N PHE A 68 35.92 -17.51 20.95
CA PHE A 68 37.12 -16.89 21.51
C PHE A 68 37.58 -15.75 20.60
N ARG A 69 38.04 -14.64 21.17
CA ARG A 69 38.63 -13.53 20.38
C ARG A 69 40.05 -13.85 19.98
N ASN A 70 40.46 -13.36 18.82
CA ASN A 70 41.74 -13.67 18.18
C ASN A 70 43.00 -13.25 18.97
N ASP A 71 42.85 -12.46 20.05
CA ASP A 71 43.90 -12.02 20.97
C ASP A 71 43.68 -12.46 22.44
N GLN A 72 42.65 -13.28 22.72
CA GLN A 72 42.25 -13.67 24.10
C GLN A 72 42.42 -15.18 24.40
N ILE A 73 43.01 -15.96 23.49
CA ILE A 73 43.35 -17.37 23.69
C ILE A 73 44.66 -17.71 22.97
N SER A 74 45.50 -18.56 23.55
CA SER A 74 46.72 -19.07 22.88
C SER A 74 46.43 -20.32 22.06
N ILE A 75 47.35 -20.72 21.17
CA ILE A 75 47.15 -21.92 20.35
C ILE A 75 47.16 -23.21 21.21
N GLU A 76 47.96 -23.24 22.28
CA GLU A 76 48.02 -24.33 23.26
C GLU A 76 46.68 -24.47 24.00
N GLN A 77 46.16 -23.34 24.51
CA GLN A 77 44.85 -23.29 25.18
C GLN A 77 43.69 -23.69 24.26
N LEU A 78 43.84 -23.51 22.95
CA LEU A 78 42.87 -23.89 21.94
C LEU A 78 42.94 -25.39 21.59
N ILE A 79 44.15 -25.97 21.57
CA ILE A 79 44.35 -27.42 21.47
C ILE A 79 43.74 -28.14 22.67
N GLU A 80 43.92 -27.62 23.89
CA GLU A 80 43.30 -28.14 25.11
C GLU A 80 41.75 -28.22 25.04
N LYS A 81 41.10 -27.41 24.19
CA LYS A 81 39.64 -27.47 24.04
C LYS A 81 39.15 -28.65 23.22
N ASN A 82 40.03 -29.38 22.53
CA ASN A 82 39.69 -30.49 21.63
C ASN A 82 38.51 -30.16 20.67
N PRO A 83 38.60 -29.06 19.89
CA PRO A 83 37.54 -28.67 18.97
C PRO A 83 37.22 -29.78 17.96
N THR A 84 35.94 -30.00 17.67
CA THR A 84 35.54 -30.92 16.58
C THR A 84 35.64 -30.25 15.20
N GLN A 85 35.42 -28.94 15.16
CA GLN A 85 35.36 -28.09 13.97
C GLN A 85 35.84 -26.68 14.34
N LEU A 86 36.45 -25.96 13.39
CA LEU A 86 36.95 -24.59 13.59
C LEU A 86 36.38 -23.62 12.55
N ILE A 87 35.93 -22.45 12.99
CA ILE A 87 35.50 -21.36 12.13
C ILE A 87 36.31 -20.09 12.43
N ILE A 88 36.78 -19.43 11.39
CA ILE A 88 37.45 -18.13 11.46
C ILE A 88 36.48 -17.06 10.94
N SER A 89 36.08 -16.13 11.80
CA SER A 89 35.11 -15.08 11.46
C SER A 89 35.68 -14.01 10.51
N PRO A 90 34.82 -13.15 9.93
CA PRO A 90 35.22 -11.86 9.39
C PRO A 90 35.91 -11.00 10.45
N GLY A 91 36.67 -10.02 9.97
CA GLY A 91 37.38 -9.03 10.79
C GLY A 91 37.87 -7.87 9.91
N PRO A 92 38.09 -6.68 10.47
CA PRO A 92 38.67 -5.55 9.77
C PRO A 92 40.20 -5.72 9.60
N GLY A 93 40.79 -4.99 8.66
CA GLY A 93 42.24 -4.92 8.47
C GLY A 93 42.76 -5.91 7.42
N HIS A 94 43.95 -6.47 7.64
CA HIS A 94 44.62 -7.41 6.74
C HIS A 94 45.06 -8.68 7.51
N PRO A 95 45.01 -9.89 6.92
CA PRO A 95 45.33 -11.14 7.62
C PRO A 95 46.69 -11.11 8.34
N THR A 96 47.74 -10.55 7.71
CA THR A 96 49.09 -10.51 8.32
C THR A 96 49.20 -9.65 9.58
N THR A 97 48.32 -8.67 9.78
CA THR A 97 48.44 -7.66 10.84
C THR A 97 47.33 -7.73 11.90
N ASP A 98 46.11 -8.10 11.51
CA ASP A 98 44.91 -7.89 12.35
C ASP A 98 44.20 -9.19 12.77
N SER A 99 44.57 -10.34 12.19
CA SER A 99 43.87 -11.62 12.41
C SER A 99 44.25 -12.39 13.68
N GLY A 100 45.16 -11.85 14.50
CA GLY A 100 45.61 -12.48 15.75
C GLY A 100 46.07 -13.93 15.54
N ILE A 101 45.63 -14.85 16.41
CA ILE A 101 45.97 -16.27 16.31
C ILE A 101 45.33 -17.01 15.11
N SER A 102 44.44 -16.39 14.32
CA SER A 102 43.65 -17.09 13.30
C SER A 102 44.52 -17.85 12.28
N ARG A 103 45.65 -17.25 11.86
CA ARG A 103 46.60 -17.87 10.92
C ARG A 103 47.30 -19.09 11.52
N ASP A 104 47.65 -19.03 12.81
CA ASP A 104 48.31 -20.14 13.51
C ASP A 104 47.33 -21.24 13.89
N ALA A 105 46.06 -20.90 14.15
CA ALA A 105 44.97 -21.86 14.29
C ALA A 105 44.73 -22.63 12.97
N ILE A 106 44.67 -21.94 11.82
CA ILE A 106 44.59 -22.61 10.51
C ILE A 106 45.79 -23.54 10.30
N ARG A 107 47.03 -23.05 10.50
CA ARG A 107 48.26 -23.88 10.39
C ARG A 107 48.23 -25.10 11.29
N HIS A 108 47.73 -24.98 12.52
CA HIS A 108 47.74 -26.08 13.47
C HIS A 108 46.66 -27.12 13.16
N PHE A 109 45.43 -26.70 12.84
CA PHE A 109 44.28 -27.59 12.73
C PHE A 109 44.02 -28.12 11.32
N ALA A 110 44.68 -27.57 10.29
CA ALA A 110 44.69 -28.14 8.95
C ALA A 110 45.12 -29.62 8.99
N GLY A 111 44.38 -30.48 8.28
CA GLY A 111 44.65 -31.92 8.29
C GLY A 111 44.26 -32.65 9.57
N LYS A 112 43.58 -32.00 10.53
CA LYS A 112 43.11 -32.62 11.79
C LYS A 112 41.59 -32.54 11.98
N ILE A 113 40.99 -31.39 11.66
CA ILE A 113 39.54 -31.14 11.78
C ILE A 113 39.05 -30.27 10.60
N PRO A 114 37.72 -30.20 10.36
CA PRO A 114 37.18 -29.31 9.35
C PRO A 114 37.35 -27.84 9.74
N ILE A 115 37.75 -27.00 8.78
CA ILE A 115 37.93 -25.54 8.99
C ILE A 115 37.14 -24.73 7.97
N PHE A 116 36.34 -23.77 8.44
CA PHE A 116 35.61 -22.81 7.59
C PHE A 116 36.08 -21.37 7.81
N GLY A 117 36.37 -20.64 6.73
CA GLY A 117 36.82 -19.25 6.79
C GLY A 117 35.84 -18.29 6.13
N VAL A 118 35.39 -17.24 6.84
CA VAL A 118 34.48 -16.22 6.28
C VAL A 118 35.19 -14.87 6.19
N CYS A 119 35.16 -14.25 5.00
CA CYS A 119 35.81 -12.98 4.68
C CYS A 119 37.29 -12.95 5.07
N MET A 120 37.65 -12.30 6.20
CA MET A 120 38.99 -12.38 6.81
C MET A 120 39.46 -13.83 7.01
N GLY A 121 38.56 -14.76 7.34
CA GLY A 121 38.90 -16.18 7.46
C GLY A 121 39.39 -16.81 6.16
N LEU A 122 38.76 -16.51 5.01
CA LEU A 122 39.27 -16.92 3.69
C LEU A 122 40.63 -16.26 3.41
N GLN A 123 40.78 -14.98 3.74
CA GLN A 123 42.03 -14.24 3.51
C GLN A 123 43.19 -14.81 4.34
N CYS A 124 42.92 -15.25 5.56
CA CYS A 124 43.90 -15.96 6.40
C CYS A 124 44.29 -17.31 5.81
N MET A 125 43.34 -18.08 5.23
CA MET A 125 43.66 -19.33 4.53
C MET A 125 44.52 -19.08 3.29
N PHE A 126 44.17 -18.08 2.49
CA PHE A 126 44.90 -17.71 1.27
C PHE A 126 46.35 -17.31 1.58
N ASP A 127 46.54 -16.44 2.57
CA ASP A 127 47.85 -15.99 3.07
C ASP A 127 48.68 -17.13 3.70
N VAL A 128 48.06 -18.02 4.50
CA VAL A 128 48.78 -19.10 5.20
C VAL A 128 49.48 -20.05 4.24
N TYR A 129 48.92 -20.25 3.05
CA TYR A 129 49.51 -21.05 1.97
C TYR A 129 50.32 -20.23 0.95
N GLY A 130 50.62 -18.96 1.24
CA GLY A 130 51.53 -18.11 0.46
C GLY A 130 50.89 -17.35 -0.69
N GLY A 131 49.57 -17.17 -0.70
CA GLY A 131 48.86 -16.38 -1.71
C GLY A 131 48.63 -14.93 -1.26
N ASP A 132 48.84 -13.97 -2.16
CA ASP A 132 48.63 -12.56 -1.85
C ASP A 132 47.15 -12.17 -1.76
N VAL A 133 46.80 -11.47 -0.68
CA VAL A 133 45.51 -10.78 -0.50
C VAL A 133 45.70 -9.31 -0.87
N ASN A 134 45.04 -8.86 -1.93
CA ASN A 134 45.24 -7.54 -2.54
C ASN A 134 43.90 -6.82 -2.78
N SER A 135 43.95 -5.57 -3.23
CA SER A 135 42.74 -4.81 -3.56
C SER A 135 41.89 -5.52 -4.61
N ALA A 136 40.61 -5.74 -4.28
CA ALA A 136 39.64 -6.43 -5.14
C ALA A 136 39.16 -5.60 -6.34
N GLY A 137 39.77 -4.43 -6.62
CA GLY A 137 39.38 -3.47 -7.66
C GLY A 137 38.08 -2.70 -7.37
N GLU A 138 37.09 -3.37 -6.80
CA GLU A 138 35.80 -2.80 -6.41
C GLU A 138 35.68 -2.62 -4.90
N TRP A 139 35.10 -1.49 -4.47
CA TRP A 139 34.80 -1.21 -3.06
C TRP A 139 33.32 -1.52 -2.79
N LEU A 140 33.03 -2.70 -2.23
CA LEU A 140 31.66 -3.21 -2.12
C LEU A 140 31.31 -3.61 -0.70
N HIS A 141 30.47 -2.77 -0.06
CA HIS A 141 29.89 -3.00 1.25
C HIS A 141 28.37 -3.10 1.15
N GLY A 142 27.79 -4.25 1.51
CA GLY A 142 26.34 -4.44 1.59
C GLY A 142 25.63 -4.45 0.24
N LYS A 143 26.27 -4.98 -0.81
CA LYS A 143 25.61 -5.28 -2.09
C LYS A 143 25.64 -6.78 -2.38
N THR A 144 24.62 -7.27 -3.06
CA THR A 144 24.58 -8.63 -3.59
C THR A 144 25.33 -8.73 -4.92
N SER A 145 25.80 -9.93 -5.25
CA SER A 145 26.33 -10.30 -6.57
C SER A 145 25.92 -11.75 -6.89
N PRO A 146 25.68 -12.12 -8.16
CA PRO A 146 25.39 -13.50 -8.53
C PRO A 146 26.66 -14.36 -8.40
N LEU A 147 26.56 -15.45 -7.66
CA LEU A 147 27.66 -16.39 -7.44
C LEU A 147 27.66 -17.52 -8.47
N THR A 148 28.83 -17.80 -9.06
CA THR A 148 29.12 -19.07 -9.76
C THR A 148 29.90 -19.97 -8.80
N HIS A 149 29.52 -21.24 -8.65
CA HIS A 149 30.18 -22.16 -7.71
C HIS A 149 30.32 -23.60 -8.23
N ASP A 150 31.19 -24.41 -7.61
CA ASP A 150 31.43 -25.80 -8.02
C ASP A 150 30.36 -26.81 -7.56
N SER A 151 29.44 -26.38 -6.69
CA SER A 151 28.33 -27.19 -6.13
C SER A 151 28.78 -28.36 -5.23
N LYS A 152 30.03 -28.35 -4.74
CA LYS A 152 30.56 -29.31 -3.74
C LYS A 152 30.72 -28.63 -2.37
N GLY A 153 31.12 -29.41 -1.36
CA GLY A 153 31.46 -28.89 -0.03
C GLY A 153 30.34 -28.03 0.56
N VAL A 154 30.63 -26.79 0.97
CA VAL A 154 29.59 -25.88 1.50
C VAL A 154 28.51 -25.51 0.47
N PHE A 155 28.81 -25.61 -0.83
CA PHE A 155 27.86 -25.37 -1.93
C PHE A 155 27.01 -26.60 -2.30
N ALA A 156 27.11 -27.70 -1.56
CA ALA A 156 26.41 -28.95 -1.87
C ALA A 156 24.88 -28.76 -2.02
N GLY A 157 24.39 -29.08 -3.21
CA GLY A 157 22.98 -29.02 -3.57
C GLY A 157 22.38 -27.61 -3.58
N LEU A 158 23.17 -26.57 -3.86
CA LEU A 158 22.68 -25.21 -4.12
C LEU A 158 22.53 -24.96 -5.63
N ASP A 159 21.59 -24.08 -5.99
CA ASP A 159 21.36 -23.63 -7.37
C ASP A 159 22.41 -22.58 -7.80
N GLN A 160 22.74 -22.51 -9.09
CA GLN A 160 23.69 -21.52 -9.60
C GLN A 160 23.13 -20.10 -9.63
N GLY A 161 24.01 -19.09 -9.57
CA GLY A 161 23.63 -17.67 -9.71
C GLY A 161 23.11 -17.01 -8.43
N LEU A 162 23.30 -17.63 -7.27
CA LEU A 162 22.81 -17.15 -5.96
C LEU A 162 23.20 -15.68 -5.71
N PRO A 163 22.27 -14.82 -5.23
CA PRO A 163 22.66 -13.53 -4.69
C PRO A 163 23.43 -13.73 -3.38
N VAL A 164 24.69 -13.31 -3.34
CA VAL A 164 25.55 -13.34 -2.13
C VAL A 164 26.06 -11.95 -1.78
N THR A 165 26.13 -11.64 -0.48
CA THR A 165 26.40 -10.28 0.01
C THR A 165 27.89 -10.05 0.26
N ARG A 166 28.47 -9.04 -0.40
CA ARG A 166 29.88 -8.67 -0.31
C ARG A 166 30.10 -7.48 0.64
N TYR A 167 31.10 -7.60 1.51
CA TYR A 167 31.60 -6.55 2.40
C TYR A 167 33.14 -6.51 2.37
N HIS A 168 33.71 -6.32 1.18
CA HIS A 168 35.16 -6.36 0.98
C HIS A 168 35.67 -5.32 -0.01
N SER A 169 36.91 -4.88 0.25
CA SER A 169 37.79 -4.15 -0.66
C SER A 169 39.10 -4.93 -0.94
N LEU A 170 39.29 -6.07 -0.27
CA LEU A 170 40.44 -6.98 -0.39
C LEU A 170 39.95 -8.38 -0.76
N ALA A 171 40.72 -9.10 -1.59
CA ALA A 171 40.49 -10.50 -1.93
C ALA A 171 41.81 -11.19 -2.34
N GLY A 172 41.85 -12.53 -2.28
CA GLY A 172 42.92 -13.30 -2.91
C GLY A 172 42.92 -13.15 -4.44
N THR A 173 44.09 -13.21 -5.08
CA THR A 173 44.22 -13.01 -6.54
C THR A 173 44.44 -14.32 -7.30
N HIS A 174 43.90 -14.45 -8.52
CA HIS A 174 44.16 -15.62 -9.38
C HIS A 174 45.64 -15.80 -9.74
N VAL A 175 46.42 -14.72 -9.78
CA VAL A 175 47.86 -14.74 -10.14
C VAL A 175 48.69 -15.40 -9.04
N THR A 176 48.22 -15.33 -7.79
CA THR A 176 48.92 -15.81 -6.60
C THR A 176 48.14 -16.92 -5.87
N LEU A 177 47.26 -17.62 -6.58
CA LEU A 177 46.53 -18.79 -6.06
C LEU A 177 47.52 -19.92 -5.70
N PRO A 178 47.65 -20.32 -4.42
CA PRO A 178 48.54 -21.42 -4.01
C PRO A 178 48.16 -22.76 -4.65
N GLU A 179 49.15 -23.56 -5.03
CA GLU A 179 48.93 -24.84 -5.72
C GLU A 179 48.11 -25.84 -4.89
N CYS A 180 48.16 -25.77 -3.56
CA CYS A 180 47.34 -26.61 -2.68
C CYS A 180 45.87 -26.18 -2.58
N LEU A 181 45.49 -25.01 -3.11
CA LEU A 181 44.12 -24.48 -3.11
C LEU A 181 43.47 -24.61 -4.50
N GLU A 182 42.14 -24.73 -4.51
CA GLU A 182 41.27 -24.60 -5.68
C GLU A 182 40.24 -23.48 -5.45
N VAL A 183 39.82 -22.79 -6.51
CA VAL A 183 38.75 -21.77 -6.45
C VAL A 183 37.41 -22.47 -6.59
N THR A 184 36.57 -22.39 -5.57
CA THR A 184 35.26 -23.09 -5.54
C THR A 184 34.10 -22.17 -5.85
N SER A 185 34.26 -20.85 -5.78
CA SER A 185 33.28 -19.89 -6.30
C SER A 185 33.85 -18.53 -6.67
N TRP A 186 33.17 -17.80 -7.56
CA TRP A 186 33.55 -16.47 -8.04
C TRP A 186 32.33 -15.65 -8.50
N VAL A 187 32.50 -14.32 -8.59
CA VAL A 187 31.61 -13.47 -9.39
C VAL A 187 32.21 -13.39 -10.80
N ALA A 188 31.39 -13.60 -11.84
CA ALA A 188 31.85 -13.49 -13.23
C ALA A 188 32.08 -12.03 -13.66
N ASN A 189 33.05 -11.82 -14.54
CA ASN A 189 33.26 -10.54 -15.22
C ASN A 189 32.14 -10.28 -16.26
N PRO A 190 31.99 -9.04 -16.78
CA PRO A 190 30.96 -8.71 -17.78
C PRO A 190 31.05 -9.49 -19.11
N ASP A 191 32.18 -10.13 -19.39
CA ASP A 191 32.42 -11.01 -20.54
C ASP A 191 32.16 -12.50 -20.25
N GLY A 192 31.77 -12.84 -19.02
CA GLY A 192 31.55 -14.21 -18.54
C GLY A 192 32.80 -14.93 -18.02
N SER A 193 33.99 -14.31 -18.07
CA SER A 193 35.21 -14.90 -17.52
C SER A 193 35.21 -14.94 -15.97
N PRO A 194 36.02 -15.81 -15.33
CA PRO A 194 36.18 -15.81 -13.88
C PRO A 194 36.70 -14.46 -13.36
N GLY A 195 35.87 -13.75 -12.62
CA GLY A 195 36.20 -12.49 -11.96
C GLY A 195 36.69 -12.71 -10.53
N ILE A 196 36.18 -11.94 -9.59
CA ILE A 196 36.71 -11.88 -8.23
C ILE A 196 36.41 -13.17 -7.45
N ILE A 197 37.47 -13.85 -6.98
CA ILE A 197 37.40 -15.07 -6.16
C ILE A 197 36.47 -14.84 -4.97
N GLN A 198 35.44 -15.67 -4.85
CA GLN A 198 34.45 -15.63 -3.76
C GLN A 198 34.49 -16.84 -2.84
N GLY A 199 35.19 -17.92 -3.20
CA GLY A 199 35.46 -19.04 -2.31
C GLY A 199 36.61 -19.92 -2.79
N ILE A 200 37.26 -20.58 -1.84
CA ILE A 200 38.41 -21.48 -2.04
C ILE A 200 38.24 -22.76 -1.22
N ARG A 201 38.93 -23.83 -1.62
CA ARG A 201 39.05 -25.07 -0.85
C ARG A 201 40.48 -25.60 -0.93
N HIS A 202 40.97 -26.24 0.13
CA HIS A 202 42.23 -26.96 0.09
C HIS A 202 42.03 -28.33 -0.57
N LYS A 203 42.93 -28.77 -1.45
CA LYS A 203 42.74 -29.98 -2.27
C LYS A 203 42.77 -31.29 -1.46
N GLU A 204 43.48 -31.29 -0.33
CA GLU A 204 43.64 -32.46 0.56
C GLU A 204 42.85 -32.32 1.88
N TYR A 205 43.18 -31.32 2.70
CA TYR A 205 42.53 -31.04 3.98
C TYR A 205 41.07 -30.57 3.84
N ALA A 206 40.22 -30.92 4.82
CA ALA A 206 38.81 -30.57 4.94
C ALA A 206 38.59 -29.07 5.26
N MET A 207 39.12 -28.19 4.41
CA MET A 207 39.16 -26.74 4.59
C MET A 207 38.52 -26.02 3.41
N GLU A 208 37.53 -25.18 3.68
CA GLU A 208 36.85 -24.35 2.68
C GLU A 208 36.64 -22.93 3.23
N GLY A 209 36.58 -21.93 2.36
CA GLY A 209 36.36 -20.54 2.77
C GLY A 209 35.55 -19.77 1.75
N VAL A 210 34.91 -18.69 2.20
CA VAL A 210 34.10 -17.76 1.40
C VAL A 210 34.46 -16.31 1.70
N GLN A 211 34.52 -15.48 0.66
CA GLN A 211 34.88 -14.05 0.75
C GLN A 211 33.64 -13.16 0.89
N PHE A 212 32.46 -13.67 0.51
CA PHE A 212 31.16 -13.10 0.84
C PHE A 212 30.70 -13.56 2.24
N HIS A 213 29.62 -12.95 2.73
CA HIS A 213 29.08 -13.21 4.07
C HIS A 213 27.81 -14.10 3.99
N PRO A 214 27.90 -15.43 4.25
CA PRO A 214 26.74 -16.32 4.31
C PRO A 214 25.76 -15.97 5.44
N GLU A 215 26.22 -15.32 6.50
CA GLU A 215 25.42 -14.83 7.63
C GLU A 215 24.62 -13.54 7.36
N SER A 216 24.80 -12.95 6.18
CA SER A 216 24.13 -11.72 5.80
C SER A 216 22.73 -11.98 5.24
N ILE A 217 21.74 -11.21 5.71
CA ILE A 217 20.31 -11.38 5.38
C ILE A 217 19.95 -11.30 3.88
N LEU A 218 20.84 -10.75 3.04
CA LEU A 218 20.67 -10.69 1.59
C LEU A 218 21.40 -11.82 0.83
N THR A 219 22.05 -12.74 1.55
CA THR A 219 22.73 -13.92 0.98
C THR A 219 21.78 -15.12 0.95
N ALA A 220 21.45 -15.61 -0.24
CA ALA A 220 20.59 -16.77 -0.39
C ALA A 220 21.24 -18.04 0.19
N HIS A 221 20.45 -18.86 0.90
CA HIS A 221 20.82 -20.17 1.43
C HIS A 221 22.04 -20.22 2.39
N GLY A 222 22.42 -19.10 3.01
CA GLY A 222 23.55 -19.04 3.95
C GLY A 222 23.51 -20.05 5.11
N ARG A 223 22.35 -20.22 5.77
CA ARG A 223 22.15 -21.27 6.79
C ARG A 223 22.40 -22.69 6.25
N LYS A 224 22.08 -22.97 4.97
CA LYS A 224 22.38 -24.27 4.34
C LYS A 224 23.88 -24.43 4.03
N MET A 225 24.60 -23.38 3.66
CA MET A 225 26.07 -23.42 3.53
C MET A 225 26.73 -23.78 4.87
N ILE A 226 26.27 -23.15 5.96
CA ILE A 226 26.72 -23.46 7.32
C ILE A 226 26.37 -24.90 7.69
N ARG A 227 25.14 -25.37 7.50
CA ARG A 227 24.78 -26.77 7.78
C ARG A 227 25.60 -27.78 6.96
N ASN A 228 25.90 -27.47 5.70
CA ASN A 228 26.77 -28.30 4.86
C ASN A 228 28.18 -28.42 5.46
N PHE A 229 28.74 -27.35 6.01
CA PHE A 229 29.99 -27.40 6.80
C PHE A 229 29.82 -28.19 8.11
N LEU A 230 28.75 -27.95 8.87
CA LEU A 230 28.54 -28.63 10.16
C LEU A 230 28.46 -30.16 10.03
N HIS A 231 28.06 -30.72 8.89
CA HIS A 231 28.09 -32.16 8.64
C HIS A 231 29.48 -32.72 8.26
N MET A 232 30.52 -31.89 8.11
CA MET A 232 31.88 -32.35 7.79
C MET A 232 32.56 -32.98 9.02
N GLN A 233 33.42 -33.96 8.79
CA GLN A 233 34.22 -34.64 9.82
C GLN A 233 35.62 -35.02 9.31
N GLY A 234 36.58 -35.23 10.22
CA GLY A 234 37.96 -35.60 9.87
C GLY A 234 38.81 -34.39 9.43
N GLY A 235 40.10 -34.64 9.19
CA GLY A 235 41.06 -33.62 8.79
C GLY A 235 41.23 -33.49 7.28
N THR A 236 40.90 -34.53 6.52
CA THR A 236 41.00 -34.60 5.05
C THR A 236 39.67 -34.88 4.38
N TRP A 237 39.54 -34.54 3.09
CA TRP A 237 38.35 -34.91 2.31
C TRP A 237 38.15 -36.43 2.21
N VAL A 238 39.24 -37.21 2.18
CA VAL A 238 39.20 -38.67 2.14
C VAL A 238 38.61 -39.26 3.44
N GLU A 239 39.01 -38.72 4.59
CA GLU A 239 38.41 -39.08 5.89
C GLU A 239 36.95 -38.63 5.96
N ASN A 240 36.64 -37.40 5.57
CA ASN A 240 35.26 -36.87 5.55
C ASN A 240 34.33 -37.78 4.73
N ASP A 241 34.72 -38.10 3.51
CA ASP A 241 33.97 -38.97 2.61
C ASP A 241 33.77 -40.38 3.19
N THR A 242 34.79 -40.91 3.87
CA THR A 242 34.74 -42.24 4.49
C THR A 242 33.82 -42.24 5.71
N LEU A 243 33.89 -41.20 6.55
CA LEU A 243 33.05 -41.04 7.73
C LEU A 243 31.59 -40.79 7.37
N GLN A 244 31.30 -39.97 6.35
CA GLN A 244 29.94 -39.75 5.87
C GLN A 244 29.34 -41.02 5.22
N LYS A 245 30.12 -41.82 4.49
CA LYS A 245 29.67 -43.14 3.97
C LYS A 245 29.36 -44.09 5.12
N ALA A 246 30.25 -44.22 6.11
CA ALA A 246 30.03 -45.06 7.29
C ALA A 246 28.82 -44.61 8.16
N ALA A 247 28.51 -43.31 8.19
CA ALA A 247 27.31 -42.79 8.86
C ALA A 247 26.01 -43.11 8.09
N ALA A 248 26.05 -43.04 6.75
CA ALA A 248 24.94 -43.45 5.88
C ALA A 248 24.68 -44.97 5.93
N GLU A 249 25.73 -45.79 6.05
CA GLU A 249 25.60 -47.24 6.20
C GLU A 249 25.01 -47.65 7.56
N LYS A 250 25.38 -46.94 8.65
CA LYS A 250 24.83 -47.18 10.00
C LYS A 250 23.35 -46.78 10.16
N THR A 251 22.73 -46.14 9.18
CA THR A 251 21.31 -45.71 9.22
C THR A 251 20.38 -46.54 8.32
N ALA A 252 20.84 -47.71 7.83
CA ALA A 252 20.17 -48.48 6.78
C ALA A 252 19.16 -49.55 7.27
N ALA A 253 17.98 -49.15 7.78
CA ALA A 253 16.71 -49.90 7.67
C ALA A 253 15.51 -49.13 8.29
N PRO A 254 14.25 -49.36 7.85
CA PRO A 254 13.81 -50.13 6.68
C PRO A 254 13.74 -49.24 5.41
N ALA A 255 12.88 -49.61 4.45
CA ALA A 255 12.78 -48.98 3.13
C ALA A 255 12.61 -47.44 3.15
N LYS A 256 13.13 -46.77 2.12
CA LYS A 256 12.90 -45.34 1.83
C LYS A 256 11.42 -45.00 2.04
N PRO A 257 11.08 -43.92 2.78
CA PRO A 257 9.77 -43.32 2.68
C PRO A 257 9.45 -43.08 1.20
N LYS A 258 8.27 -43.50 0.73
CA LYS A 258 7.76 -43.04 -0.58
C LYS A 258 7.84 -41.52 -0.57
N SER A 259 8.43 -40.95 -1.62
CA SER A 259 8.79 -39.53 -1.72
C SER A 259 7.74 -38.62 -1.07
N ASN A 260 8.06 -38.02 0.09
CA ASN A 260 7.13 -37.24 0.90
C ASN A 260 6.32 -36.31 -0.01
N ASN A 261 5.03 -36.60 -0.16
CA ASN A 261 4.20 -35.96 -1.16
C ASN A 261 4.20 -34.46 -0.88
N ILE A 262 4.33 -33.65 -1.93
CA ILE A 262 4.24 -32.20 -1.81
C ILE A 262 2.93 -31.76 -1.14
N LEU A 263 1.83 -32.52 -1.34
CA LEU A 263 0.57 -32.37 -0.58
C LEU A 263 0.75 -32.55 0.94
N GLN A 264 1.50 -33.58 1.38
CA GLN A 264 1.79 -33.81 2.81
C GLN A 264 2.64 -32.69 3.40
N ARG A 265 3.59 -32.13 2.63
CA ARG A 265 4.40 -30.98 3.05
C ARG A 265 3.55 -29.71 3.22
N ILE A 266 2.66 -29.44 2.26
CA ILE A 266 1.70 -28.33 2.32
C ILE A 266 0.78 -28.48 3.54
N TYR A 267 0.21 -29.68 3.73
CA TYR A 267 -0.65 -29.99 4.86
C TYR A 267 0.05 -29.81 6.22
N ALA A 268 1.27 -30.31 6.37
CA ALA A 268 2.03 -30.21 7.62
C ALA A 268 2.36 -28.75 7.98
N SER A 269 2.85 -27.95 7.02
CA SER A 269 3.11 -26.52 7.23
C SER A 269 1.83 -25.76 7.56
N ARG A 270 0.75 -25.95 6.78
CA ARG A 270 -0.51 -25.24 7.04
C ARG A 270 -1.13 -25.63 8.38
N LYS A 271 -0.98 -26.88 8.83
CA LYS A 271 -1.41 -27.32 10.17
C LYS A 271 -0.65 -26.63 11.30
N ALA A 272 0.68 -26.49 11.18
CA ALA A 272 1.47 -25.71 12.13
C ALA A 272 1.10 -24.22 12.12
N ALA A 273 0.95 -23.63 10.93
CA ALA A 273 0.57 -22.23 10.78
C ALA A 273 -0.84 -21.92 11.33
N VAL A 274 -1.83 -22.81 11.12
CA VAL A 274 -3.17 -22.68 11.70
C VAL A 274 -3.15 -22.84 13.22
N ALA A 275 -2.32 -23.73 13.77
CA ALA A 275 -2.17 -23.85 15.22
C ALA A 275 -1.66 -22.54 15.85
N ILE A 276 -0.62 -21.92 15.26
CA ILE A 276 -0.13 -20.59 15.69
C ILE A 276 -1.21 -19.52 15.50
N GLN A 277 -1.93 -19.54 14.38
CA GLN A 277 -2.98 -18.55 14.07
C GLN A 277 -4.14 -18.59 15.09
N LYS A 278 -4.51 -19.78 15.58
CA LYS A 278 -5.58 -20.01 16.56
C LYS A 278 -5.27 -19.46 17.97
N GLU A 279 -4.01 -19.10 18.27
CA GLU A 279 -3.62 -18.46 19.54
C GLU A 279 -3.65 -16.92 19.46
N ILE A 280 -3.72 -16.32 18.27
CA ILE A 280 -3.68 -14.87 18.09
C ILE A 280 -5.02 -14.26 18.58
N PRO A 281 -5.03 -13.32 19.54
CA PRO A 281 -6.27 -12.64 19.95
C PRO A 281 -6.96 -11.94 18.78
N SER A 282 -8.30 -11.99 18.73
CA SER A 282 -9.19 -11.71 17.58
C SER A 282 -9.20 -12.79 16.47
N GLN A 283 -8.37 -13.82 16.59
CA GLN A 283 -8.32 -14.97 15.67
C GLN A 283 -8.39 -16.31 16.42
N ARG A 284 -8.77 -16.34 17.70
CA ARG A 284 -9.08 -17.57 18.44
C ARG A 284 -10.45 -18.07 18.03
N MET A 285 -10.72 -19.38 18.14
CA MET A 285 -12.03 -19.95 17.76
C MET A 285 -13.21 -19.27 18.49
N ALA A 286 -13.05 -18.97 19.78
CA ALA A 286 -14.06 -18.23 20.55
C ALA A 286 -14.26 -16.77 20.11
N ASP A 287 -13.20 -16.08 19.66
CA ASP A 287 -13.31 -14.72 19.13
C ASP A 287 -14.10 -14.71 17.81
N LEU A 288 -13.84 -15.71 16.94
CA LEU A 288 -14.57 -15.89 15.69
C LEU A 288 -16.03 -16.29 15.95
N GLN A 289 -16.30 -17.17 16.91
CA GLN A 289 -17.67 -17.58 17.24
C GLN A 289 -18.48 -16.40 17.75
N ALA A 290 -17.94 -15.62 18.70
CA ALA A 290 -18.58 -14.40 19.19
C ALA A 290 -18.85 -13.39 18.05
N ALA A 291 -17.94 -13.24 17.08
CA ALA A 291 -18.18 -12.40 15.90
C ALA A 291 -19.30 -12.95 14.99
N TYR A 292 -19.41 -14.27 14.84
CA TYR A 292 -20.48 -14.91 14.06
C TYR A 292 -21.85 -14.76 14.75
N ASP A 293 -21.91 -14.98 16.06
CA ASP A 293 -23.13 -14.85 16.87
C ASP A 293 -23.63 -13.40 16.93
N LEU A 294 -22.70 -12.43 16.90
CA LEU A 294 -22.99 -11.00 16.69
C LEU A 294 -23.36 -10.64 15.23
N ASN A 295 -23.62 -11.63 14.38
CA ASN A 295 -24.07 -11.49 12.99
C ASN A 295 -23.08 -10.73 12.07
N ALA A 296 -21.77 -10.76 12.36
CA ALA A 296 -20.76 -10.06 11.55
C ALA A 296 -20.49 -10.72 10.18
N ALA A 297 -20.99 -11.94 9.94
CA ALA A 297 -20.79 -12.66 8.69
C ALA A 297 -21.70 -12.10 7.56
N PRO A 298 -21.16 -11.69 6.39
CA PRO A 298 -21.95 -11.03 5.35
C PRO A 298 -22.96 -11.96 4.66
N PRO A 299 -23.96 -11.43 3.93
CA PRO A 299 -24.98 -12.23 3.25
C PRO A 299 -24.41 -13.20 2.20
N LEU A 300 -24.79 -14.47 2.35
CA LEU A 300 -24.34 -15.60 1.55
C LEU A 300 -25.19 -15.77 0.27
N VAL A 301 -24.56 -16.19 -0.82
CA VAL A 301 -25.17 -16.62 -2.08
C VAL A 301 -25.18 -18.14 -2.14
N PRO A 302 -26.34 -18.82 -2.17
CA PRO A 302 -26.40 -20.29 -2.15
C PRO A 302 -25.67 -20.93 -3.35
N PHE A 303 -24.56 -21.60 -3.08
CA PHE A 303 -23.60 -22.12 -4.07
C PHE A 303 -24.25 -23.00 -5.16
N VAL A 304 -25.08 -23.98 -4.76
CA VAL A 304 -25.81 -24.88 -5.68
C VAL A 304 -26.71 -24.10 -6.63
N ASN A 305 -27.41 -23.06 -6.15
CA ASN A 305 -28.30 -22.25 -6.97
C ASN A 305 -27.50 -21.35 -7.92
N ARG A 306 -26.37 -20.78 -7.46
CA ARG A 306 -25.54 -19.92 -8.29
C ARG A 306 -24.88 -20.66 -9.45
N LEU A 307 -24.47 -21.92 -9.24
CA LEU A 307 -23.99 -22.80 -10.32
C LEU A 307 -25.07 -23.08 -11.39
N ARG A 308 -26.35 -23.19 -10.99
CA ARG A 308 -27.49 -23.38 -11.92
C ARG A 308 -27.91 -22.11 -12.65
N GLN A 309 -27.52 -20.93 -12.17
CA GLN A 309 -27.90 -19.61 -12.70
C GLN A 309 -26.79 -18.99 -13.58
N THR A 310 -26.13 -19.79 -14.40
CA THR A 310 -25.01 -19.35 -15.24
C THR A 310 -25.46 -18.73 -16.58
N PRO A 311 -24.72 -17.77 -17.18
CA PRO A 311 -24.98 -17.29 -18.53
C PRO A 311 -24.43 -18.21 -19.64
N PHE A 312 -23.76 -19.31 -19.27
CA PHE A 312 -23.12 -20.25 -20.20
C PHE A 312 -23.75 -21.65 -20.15
N ASP A 313 -23.39 -22.50 -21.10
CA ASP A 313 -23.78 -23.92 -21.14
C ASP A 313 -23.25 -24.74 -19.94
N VAL A 314 -22.10 -24.34 -19.40
CA VAL A 314 -21.40 -24.97 -18.28
C VAL A 314 -20.87 -23.84 -17.39
N ALA A 315 -21.12 -23.90 -16.08
CA ALA A 315 -20.84 -22.78 -15.18
C ALA A 315 -19.33 -22.57 -14.96
N LEU A 316 -18.85 -21.34 -15.17
CA LEU A 316 -17.44 -21.01 -14.93
C LEU A 316 -17.16 -20.74 -13.44
N MET A 317 -16.16 -21.44 -12.91
CA MET A 317 -15.54 -21.18 -11.61
C MET A 317 -14.12 -20.61 -11.84
N ALA A 318 -13.98 -19.29 -11.81
CA ALA A 318 -12.73 -18.62 -12.18
C ALA A 318 -11.78 -18.49 -10.97
N GLU A 319 -10.58 -19.07 -11.06
CA GLU A 319 -9.58 -19.13 -9.97
C GLU A 319 -8.60 -17.94 -10.03
N ILE A 320 -8.39 -17.29 -8.87
CA ILE A 320 -7.41 -16.21 -8.66
C ILE A 320 -6.23 -16.77 -7.86
N LYS A 321 -5.02 -16.68 -8.43
CA LYS A 321 -3.85 -17.43 -7.95
C LYS A 321 -2.54 -16.83 -8.46
N ARG A 322 -1.58 -16.61 -7.55
CA ARG A 322 -0.30 -15.93 -7.86
C ARG A 322 0.87 -16.90 -8.06
N GLY A 323 0.76 -18.11 -7.53
CA GLY A 323 1.75 -19.18 -7.67
C GLY A 323 1.17 -20.59 -7.56
N SER A 324 2.02 -21.60 -7.68
CA SER A 324 1.66 -23.01 -7.44
C SER A 324 2.88 -23.86 -7.06
N PRO A 325 2.69 -24.98 -6.33
CA PRO A 325 3.78 -25.89 -5.97
C PRO A 325 4.56 -26.43 -7.18
N SER A 326 3.90 -26.60 -8.33
CA SER A 326 4.47 -27.20 -9.55
C SER A 326 5.13 -26.19 -10.51
N LYS A 327 4.88 -24.89 -10.37
CA LYS A 327 5.33 -23.85 -11.33
C LYS A 327 5.90 -22.58 -10.68
N GLY A 328 6.08 -22.58 -9.35
CA GLY A 328 6.55 -21.41 -8.61
C GLY A 328 5.58 -20.24 -8.66
N ILE A 329 6.11 -19.03 -8.51
CA ILE A 329 5.37 -17.77 -8.59
C ILE A 329 5.36 -17.29 -10.04
N PHE A 330 4.20 -16.90 -10.57
CA PHE A 330 4.05 -16.42 -11.95
C PHE A 330 3.16 -15.18 -12.11
N ALA A 331 2.55 -14.69 -11.04
CA ALA A 331 1.54 -13.64 -11.08
C ALA A 331 1.47 -12.82 -9.75
N LEU A 332 2.63 -12.41 -9.22
CA LEU A 332 2.72 -11.79 -7.88
C LEU A 332 2.10 -10.38 -7.80
N ASP A 333 2.06 -9.68 -8.93
CA ASP A 333 1.51 -8.33 -9.11
C ASP A 333 -0.03 -8.31 -9.22
N ILE A 334 -0.69 -9.46 -9.33
CA ILE A 334 -2.13 -9.53 -9.53
C ILE A 334 -2.91 -9.10 -8.27
N ASN A 335 -3.70 -8.04 -8.46
CA ASN A 335 -4.69 -7.56 -7.50
C ASN A 335 -5.97 -8.41 -7.60
N ALA A 336 -6.23 -9.22 -6.56
CA ALA A 336 -7.38 -10.12 -6.54
C ALA A 336 -8.74 -9.40 -6.65
N PRO A 337 -9.00 -8.27 -5.95
CA PRO A 337 -10.25 -7.50 -6.12
C PRO A 337 -10.52 -7.04 -7.57
N THR A 338 -9.53 -6.46 -8.25
CA THR A 338 -9.67 -6.04 -9.66
C THR A 338 -9.95 -7.23 -10.58
N GLN A 339 -9.24 -8.35 -10.38
CA GLN A 339 -9.44 -9.54 -11.19
C GLN A 339 -10.81 -10.20 -10.94
N ALA A 340 -11.28 -10.20 -9.69
CA ALA A 340 -12.60 -10.70 -9.34
C ALA A 340 -13.74 -9.89 -10.00
N ARG A 341 -13.63 -8.56 -10.07
CA ARG A 341 -14.60 -7.74 -10.82
C ARG A 341 -14.62 -8.09 -12.31
N LYS A 342 -13.46 -8.29 -12.95
CA LYS A 342 -13.38 -8.75 -14.34
C LYS A 342 -14.06 -10.11 -14.54
N TYR A 343 -13.77 -11.09 -13.67
CA TYR A 343 -14.37 -12.42 -13.75
C TYR A 343 -15.90 -12.39 -13.59
N ALA A 344 -16.41 -11.59 -12.64
CA ALA A 344 -17.84 -11.42 -12.44
C ALA A 344 -18.53 -10.85 -13.68
N LEU A 345 -18.01 -9.75 -14.24
CA LEU A 345 -18.58 -9.09 -15.42
C LEU A 345 -18.44 -9.92 -16.70
N ALA A 346 -17.41 -10.78 -16.77
CA ALA A 346 -17.25 -11.78 -17.84
C ALA A 346 -18.17 -13.02 -17.68
N GLY A 347 -19.06 -13.06 -16.68
CA GLY A 347 -20.06 -14.12 -16.53
C GLY A 347 -19.65 -15.30 -15.64
N ALA A 348 -18.53 -15.21 -14.90
CA ALA A 348 -18.16 -16.25 -13.93
C ALA A 348 -19.29 -16.47 -12.91
N SER A 349 -19.65 -17.73 -12.67
CA SER A 349 -20.71 -18.10 -11.72
C SER A 349 -20.14 -18.24 -10.30
N VAL A 350 -18.85 -18.58 -10.20
CA VAL A 350 -18.09 -18.66 -8.95
C VAL A 350 -16.73 -18.01 -9.15
N ILE A 351 -16.20 -17.37 -8.12
CA ILE A 351 -14.81 -16.91 -8.05
C ILE A 351 -14.11 -17.69 -6.94
N SER A 352 -13.05 -18.40 -7.31
CA SER A 352 -12.23 -19.23 -6.42
C SER A 352 -11.01 -18.44 -5.98
N VAL A 353 -10.93 -18.09 -4.71
CA VAL A 353 -9.80 -17.35 -4.14
C VAL A 353 -8.89 -18.34 -3.41
N LEU A 354 -7.63 -18.44 -3.85
CA LEU A 354 -6.60 -19.11 -3.06
C LEU A 354 -6.28 -18.26 -1.83
N THR A 355 -6.38 -18.84 -0.64
CA THR A 355 -6.06 -18.18 0.63
C THR A 355 -4.79 -18.74 1.30
N GLU A 356 -4.11 -19.69 0.64
CA GLU A 356 -2.89 -20.33 1.11
C GLU A 356 -1.63 -19.45 0.79
N PRO A 357 -0.82 -19.07 1.81
CA PRO A 357 0.24 -18.07 1.64
C PRO A 357 1.63 -18.59 1.22
N GLU A 358 1.99 -19.84 1.49
CA GLU A 358 3.36 -20.34 1.29
C GLU A 358 3.61 -20.82 -0.16
N TRP A 359 2.70 -21.58 -0.76
CA TRP A 359 2.83 -22.12 -2.13
C TRP A 359 1.98 -21.40 -3.17
N PHE A 360 0.76 -20.98 -2.82
CA PHE A 360 -0.17 -20.34 -3.76
C PHE A 360 -0.11 -18.80 -3.73
N LYS A 361 0.50 -18.23 -2.68
CA LYS A 361 0.72 -16.79 -2.44
C LYS A 361 -0.60 -15.97 -2.43
N GLY A 362 -1.62 -16.51 -1.76
CA GLY A 362 -2.86 -15.81 -1.41
C GLY A 362 -2.97 -15.53 0.10
N SER A 363 -4.04 -14.86 0.52
CA SER A 363 -4.37 -14.70 1.95
C SER A 363 -5.88 -14.59 2.19
N ILE A 364 -6.30 -14.64 3.46
CA ILE A 364 -7.70 -14.41 3.83
C ILE A 364 -8.15 -12.95 3.57
N GLU A 365 -7.21 -12.00 3.53
CA GLU A 365 -7.44 -10.60 3.11
C GLU A 365 -7.81 -10.49 1.63
N ASP A 366 -7.25 -11.34 0.75
CA ASP A 366 -7.67 -11.39 -0.66
C ASP A 366 -9.17 -11.74 -0.75
N LEU A 367 -9.63 -12.74 0.02
CA LEU A 367 -11.03 -13.13 0.06
C LEU A 367 -11.92 -12.00 0.61
N ARG A 368 -11.52 -11.37 1.72
CA ARG A 368 -12.22 -10.21 2.31
C ARG A 368 -12.34 -9.05 1.31
N ALA A 369 -11.25 -8.70 0.63
CA ALA A 369 -11.23 -7.60 -0.33
C ALA A 369 -12.02 -7.93 -1.62
N VAL A 370 -11.98 -9.20 -2.08
CA VAL A 370 -12.83 -9.70 -3.17
C VAL A 370 -14.31 -9.64 -2.80
N ARG A 371 -14.70 -10.03 -1.57
CA ARG A 371 -16.07 -9.88 -1.06
C ARG A 371 -16.50 -8.42 -1.07
N GLN A 372 -15.67 -7.50 -0.58
CA GLN A 372 -15.99 -6.07 -0.50
C GLN A 372 -16.22 -5.43 -1.88
N VAL A 373 -15.39 -5.69 -2.89
CA VAL A 373 -15.59 -5.08 -4.23
C VAL A 373 -16.71 -5.72 -5.06
N LEU A 374 -17.19 -6.89 -4.64
CA LEU A 374 -18.36 -7.57 -5.18
C LEU A 374 -19.60 -7.39 -4.28
N ASP A 375 -19.62 -6.37 -3.43
CA ASP A 375 -20.79 -6.01 -2.62
C ASP A 375 -21.72 -5.02 -3.31
N GLY A 376 -23.02 -5.15 -3.06
CA GLY A 376 -24.09 -4.50 -3.82
C GLY A 376 -24.24 -4.95 -5.28
N MET A 377 -23.29 -5.70 -5.86
CA MET A 377 -23.33 -6.22 -7.23
C MET A 377 -24.52 -7.20 -7.43
N PRO A 378 -25.52 -6.86 -8.27
CA PRO A 378 -26.63 -7.77 -8.55
C PRO A 378 -26.16 -9.05 -9.24
N ASN A 379 -26.68 -10.20 -8.80
CA ASN A 379 -26.32 -11.54 -9.25
C ASN A 379 -24.79 -11.81 -9.23
N ARG A 380 -24.10 -11.30 -8.20
CA ARG A 380 -22.69 -11.56 -7.93
C ARG A 380 -22.33 -13.06 -8.00
N PRO A 381 -21.09 -13.41 -8.37
CA PRO A 381 -20.60 -14.78 -8.23
C PRO A 381 -20.61 -15.23 -6.76
N ALA A 382 -20.69 -16.54 -6.55
CA ALA A 382 -20.38 -17.15 -5.26
C ALA A 382 -18.85 -17.13 -5.03
N LEU A 383 -18.39 -17.05 -3.79
CA LEU A 383 -16.99 -17.04 -3.42
C LEU A 383 -16.57 -18.36 -2.78
N LEU A 384 -15.60 -19.04 -3.40
CA LEU A 384 -14.98 -20.26 -2.91
C LEU A 384 -13.65 -19.94 -2.22
N ARG A 385 -13.54 -20.25 -0.92
CA ARG A 385 -12.23 -20.35 -0.26
C ARG A 385 -11.54 -21.64 -0.71
N LYS A 386 -10.48 -21.50 -1.50
CA LYS A 386 -9.66 -22.62 -1.98
C LYS A 386 -8.42 -22.74 -1.09
N GLU A 387 -8.46 -23.66 -0.13
CA GLU A 387 -7.38 -23.94 0.82
C GLU A 387 -7.43 -25.43 1.23
N PHE A 388 -6.37 -25.89 1.89
CA PHE A 388 -6.30 -27.18 2.57
C PHE A 388 -6.98 -27.03 3.93
N ILE A 389 -8.29 -27.34 3.99
CA ILE A 389 -9.12 -27.19 5.19
C ILE A 389 -9.17 -28.50 5.97
N PHE A 390 -8.86 -28.44 7.26
CA PHE A 390 -8.81 -29.57 8.20
C PHE A 390 -9.27 -29.21 9.62
N ASP A 391 -9.66 -27.96 9.87
CA ASP A 391 -10.13 -27.46 11.15
C ASP A 391 -11.39 -26.60 10.94
N GLU A 392 -12.40 -26.75 11.80
CA GLU A 392 -13.64 -25.95 11.76
C GLU A 392 -13.36 -24.45 11.85
N TYR A 393 -12.26 -24.10 12.53
CA TYR A 393 -11.68 -22.77 12.54
C TYR A 393 -11.55 -22.13 11.15
N GLN A 394 -10.99 -22.86 10.17
CA GLN A 394 -10.81 -22.35 8.81
C GLN A 394 -12.15 -22.14 8.08
N ILE A 395 -13.19 -22.91 8.44
CA ILE A 395 -14.53 -22.79 7.86
C ILE A 395 -15.23 -21.56 8.45
N LEU A 396 -15.14 -21.35 9.76
CA LEU A 396 -15.71 -20.17 10.42
C LEU A 396 -15.01 -18.87 9.99
N GLU A 397 -13.68 -18.88 9.91
CA GLU A 397 -12.88 -17.79 9.35
C GLU A 397 -13.28 -17.49 7.90
N ALA A 398 -13.54 -18.52 7.07
CA ALA A 398 -14.02 -18.34 5.70
C ALA A 398 -15.39 -17.66 5.66
N ARG A 399 -16.33 -18.10 6.50
CA ARG A 399 -17.70 -17.58 6.56
C ARG A 399 -17.71 -16.10 6.96
N LEU A 400 -16.88 -15.71 7.92
CA LEU A 400 -16.68 -14.33 8.37
C LEU A 400 -15.92 -13.46 7.34
N ALA A 401 -14.95 -14.03 6.63
CA ALA A 401 -14.29 -13.37 5.50
C ALA A 401 -15.22 -13.18 4.27
N GLY A 402 -16.37 -13.85 4.26
CA GLY A 402 -17.39 -13.73 3.23
C GLY A 402 -17.27 -14.75 2.08
N ALA A 403 -16.74 -15.93 2.37
CA ALA A 403 -16.99 -17.11 1.53
C ALA A 403 -18.48 -17.46 1.51
N ASP A 404 -18.92 -18.02 0.37
CA ASP A 404 -20.22 -18.67 0.20
C ASP A 404 -20.08 -20.21 0.19
N THR A 405 -18.87 -20.71 -0.02
CA THR A 405 -18.51 -22.14 -0.05
C THR A 405 -17.01 -22.34 0.24
N VAL A 406 -16.64 -23.55 0.64
CA VAL A 406 -15.28 -23.95 1.01
C VAL A 406 -14.87 -25.25 0.30
N LEU A 407 -13.58 -25.45 0.09
CA LEU A 407 -13.02 -26.69 -0.45
C LEU A 407 -12.77 -27.73 0.66
N LEU A 408 -13.27 -28.95 0.49
CA LEU A 408 -12.92 -30.11 1.32
C LEU A 408 -12.31 -31.19 0.42
N ILE A 409 -11.10 -31.67 0.72
CA ILE A 409 -10.36 -32.61 -0.14
C ILE A 409 -10.40 -34.01 0.49
N VAL A 410 -11.10 -34.96 -0.13
CA VAL A 410 -11.29 -36.31 0.44
C VAL A 410 -9.95 -37.02 0.67
N LYS A 411 -9.02 -36.90 -0.28
CA LYS A 411 -7.66 -37.48 -0.21
C LYS A 411 -6.81 -37.00 0.98
N MET A 412 -7.21 -35.93 1.67
CA MET A 412 -6.47 -35.29 2.77
C MET A 412 -7.12 -35.53 4.14
N LEU A 413 -8.38 -35.99 4.18
CA LEU A 413 -9.20 -36.04 5.38
C LEU A 413 -9.66 -37.47 5.63
N ASP A 414 -9.53 -37.95 6.88
CA ASP A 414 -10.21 -39.18 7.28
C ASP A 414 -11.74 -38.99 7.24
N GLN A 415 -12.48 -40.10 7.15
CA GLN A 415 -13.93 -40.07 6.96
C GLN A 415 -14.67 -39.31 8.07
N ALA A 416 -14.25 -39.46 9.33
CA ALA A 416 -14.90 -38.80 10.46
C ALA A 416 -14.63 -37.29 10.48
N LEU A 417 -13.40 -36.87 10.19
CA LEU A 417 -13.03 -35.47 10.06
C LEU A 417 -13.72 -34.81 8.86
N LEU A 418 -13.79 -35.50 7.71
CA LEU A 418 -14.51 -35.04 6.53
C LEU A 418 -16.00 -34.84 6.81
N GLU A 419 -16.65 -35.82 7.43
CA GLU A 419 -18.07 -35.75 7.79
C GLU A 419 -18.35 -34.61 8.77
N ARG A 420 -17.50 -34.43 9.78
CA ARG A 420 -17.58 -33.32 10.74
C ARG A 420 -17.45 -31.96 10.05
N LEU A 421 -16.42 -31.76 9.23
CA LEU A 421 -16.18 -30.50 8.51
C LEU A 421 -17.29 -30.18 7.50
N TYR A 422 -17.83 -31.20 6.80
CA TYR A 422 -18.97 -31.04 5.90
C TYR A 422 -20.22 -30.58 6.67
N LYS A 423 -20.59 -31.27 7.76
CA LYS A 423 -21.73 -30.88 8.62
C LYS A 423 -21.58 -29.47 9.18
N TYR A 424 -20.38 -29.10 9.65
CA TYR A 424 -20.12 -27.77 10.19
C TYR A 424 -20.21 -26.65 9.13
N SER A 425 -19.72 -26.90 7.90
CA SER A 425 -19.91 -25.96 6.79
C SER A 425 -21.39 -25.77 6.45
N VAL A 426 -22.16 -26.88 6.42
CA VAL A 426 -23.60 -26.85 6.13
C VAL A 426 -24.39 -26.12 7.23
N SER A 427 -24.04 -26.26 8.52
CA SER A 427 -24.67 -25.47 9.59
C SER A 427 -24.41 -23.97 9.50
N LEU A 428 -23.29 -23.55 8.89
CA LEU A 428 -23.00 -22.14 8.57
C LEU A 428 -23.64 -21.66 7.26
N GLY A 429 -24.46 -22.51 6.61
CA GLY A 429 -25.16 -22.24 5.35
C GLY A 429 -24.32 -22.45 4.08
N MET A 430 -23.08 -22.94 4.20
CA MET A 430 -22.14 -23.12 3.09
C MET A 430 -22.12 -24.59 2.65
N GLU A 431 -22.71 -24.91 1.49
CA GLU A 431 -22.48 -26.20 0.83
C GLU A 431 -21.02 -26.27 0.35
N PRO A 432 -20.20 -27.25 0.78
CA PRO A 432 -18.82 -27.38 0.32
C PRO A 432 -18.70 -27.80 -1.15
N LEU A 433 -17.54 -27.49 -1.74
CA LEU A 433 -17.04 -28.23 -2.90
C LEU A 433 -16.20 -29.40 -2.37
N VAL A 434 -16.67 -30.64 -2.54
CA VAL A 434 -15.95 -31.84 -2.10
C VAL A 434 -15.08 -32.35 -3.26
N GLU A 435 -13.75 -32.23 -3.14
CA GLU A 435 -12.77 -32.59 -4.16
C GLU A 435 -12.35 -34.07 -4.09
N VAL A 436 -12.42 -34.75 -5.22
CA VAL A 436 -12.12 -36.19 -5.42
C VAL A 436 -11.26 -36.42 -6.66
N GLN A 437 -10.44 -37.47 -6.64
CA GLN A 437 -9.54 -37.86 -7.73
C GLN A 437 -9.86 -39.25 -8.34
N ASN A 438 -10.58 -40.12 -7.63
CA ASN A 438 -10.76 -41.54 -8.01
C ASN A 438 -12.09 -42.14 -7.52
N VAL A 439 -12.30 -43.43 -7.81
CA VAL A 439 -13.51 -44.22 -7.49
C VAL A 439 -13.77 -44.32 -5.99
N GLU A 440 -12.74 -44.52 -5.17
CA GLU A 440 -12.86 -44.65 -3.71
C GLU A 440 -13.27 -43.31 -3.10
N GLU A 441 -12.56 -42.23 -3.45
CA GLU A 441 -12.87 -40.87 -3.02
C GLU A 441 -14.27 -40.41 -3.48
N MET A 442 -14.67 -40.75 -4.72
CA MET A 442 -16.01 -40.49 -5.24
C MET A 442 -17.09 -41.24 -4.45
N THR A 443 -16.83 -42.50 -4.09
CA THR A 443 -17.76 -43.30 -3.26
C THR A 443 -17.98 -42.62 -1.90
N THR A 444 -16.91 -42.17 -1.24
CA THR A 444 -16.98 -41.42 0.01
C THR A 444 -17.76 -40.10 -0.14
N ALA A 445 -17.52 -39.33 -1.21
CA ALA A 445 -18.21 -38.06 -1.44
C ALA A 445 -19.72 -38.22 -1.75
N VAL A 446 -20.11 -39.32 -2.40
CA VAL A 446 -21.53 -39.67 -2.63
C VAL A 446 -22.18 -40.19 -1.34
N GLN A 447 -21.51 -41.04 -0.55
CA GLN A 447 -22.02 -41.52 0.74
C GLN A 447 -22.18 -40.39 1.78
N LEU A 448 -21.31 -39.37 1.72
CA LEU A 448 -21.41 -38.13 2.51
C LEU A 448 -22.67 -37.29 2.17
N GLY A 449 -23.31 -37.55 1.02
CA GLY A 449 -24.47 -36.80 0.56
C GLY A 449 -24.16 -35.42 -0.03
N SER A 450 -22.92 -35.20 -0.51
CA SER A 450 -22.51 -33.92 -1.08
C SER A 450 -23.35 -33.52 -2.28
N LYS A 451 -23.79 -32.25 -2.31
CA LYS A 451 -24.57 -31.69 -3.44
C LYS A 451 -23.68 -31.11 -4.54
N VAL A 452 -22.38 -30.91 -4.28
CA VAL A 452 -21.39 -30.45 -5.26
C VAL A 452 -20.07 -31.21 -5.10
N ILE A 453 -19.69 -31.98 -6.12
CA ILE A 453 -18.46 -32.78 -6.15
C ILE A 453 -17.53 -32.25 -7.23
N GLY A 454 -16.28 -31.96 -6.86
CA GLY A 454 -15.23 -31.50 -7.75
C GLY A 454 -14.30 -32.65 -8.15
N VAL A 455 -14.33 -33.06 -9.42
CA VAL A 455 -13.36 -34.05 -9.92
C VAL A 455 -12.09 -33.35 -10.34
N ASN A 456 -10.98 -33.58 -9.62
CA ASN A 456 -9.69 -33.02 -9.99
C ASN A 456 -9.01 -33.90 -11.04
N ASN A 457 -9.06 -33.45 -12.30
CA ASN A 457 -8.41 -34.11 -13.43
C ASN A 457 -6.87 -34.06 -13.33
N ARG A 458 -6.31 -33.29 -12.38
CA ARG A 458 -4.87 -33.31 -12.06
C ARG A 458 -4.59 -34.25 -10.89
N ASN A 459 -3.67 -35.18 -11.09
CA ASN A 459 -3.16 -36.03 -10.01
C ASN A 459 -2.41 -35.20 -8.95
N LEU A 460 -2.80 -35.29 -7.68
CA LEU A 460 -2.19 -34.53 -6.58
C LEU A 460 -0.83 -35.07 -6.12
N GLU A 461 -0.36 -36.19 -6.68
CA GLU A 461 0.98 -36.74 -6.48
C GLU A 461 1.93 -36.50 -7.66
N SER A 462 1.51 -36.83 -8.89
CA SER A 462 2.37 -36.70 -10.09
C SER A 462 2.20 -35.38 -10.85
N PHE A 463 1.19 -34.57 -10.53
CA PHE A 463 0.75 -33.38 -11.27
C PHE A 463 0.37 -33.58 -12.74
N GLU A 464 0.34 -34.81 -13.24
CA GLU A 464 -0.20 -35.17 -14.56
C GLU A 464 -1.69 -34.85 -14.65
N VAL A 465 -2.21 -34.66 -15.88
CA VAL A 465 -3.61 -34.28 -16.14
C VAL A 465 -4.26 -35.29 -17.08
N ASP A 466 -5.38 -35.87 -16.66
CA ASP A 466 -6.22 -36.75 -17.48
C ASP A 466 -7.67 -36.28 -17.42
N LEU A 467 -8.12 -35.60 -18.49
CA LEU A 467 -9.48 -35.07 -18.62
C LEU A 467 -10.57 -36.16 -18.65
N ASN A 468 -10.22 -37.40 -18.98
CA ASN A 468 -11.16 -38.52 -19.00
C ASN A 468 -11.55 -38.99 -17.57
N THR A 469 -10.93 -38.42 -16.52
CA THR A 469 -11.25 -38.75 -15.13
C THR A 469 -12.67 -38.33 -14.76
N THR A 470 -13.14 -37.18 -15.24
CA THR A 470 -14.49 -36.71 -14.95
C THR A 470 -15.55 -37.61 -15.60
N GLY A 471 -15.45 -37.91 -16.90
CA GLY A 471 -16.37 -38.81 -17.59
C GLY A 471 -16.43 -40.23 -17.00
N ARG A 472 -15.29 -40.81 -16.59
CA ARG A 472 -15.26 -42.12 -15.90
C ARG A 472 -16.06 -42.11 -14.60
N LEU A 473 -15.84 -41.10 -13.75
CA LEU A 473 -16.47 -41.03 -12.42
C LEU A 473 -17.93 -40.55 -12.47
N ARG A 474 -18.36 -39.85 -13.53
CA ARG A 474 -19.75 -39.34 -13.65
C ARG A 474 -20.81 -40.41 -13.44
N SER A 475 -20.56 -41.63 -13.91
CA SER A 475 -21.47 -42.78 -13.81
C SER A 475 -21.86 -43.18 -12.38
N MET A 476 -21.06 -42.79 -11.38
CA MET A 476 -21.28 -43.11 -9.97
C MET A 476 -22.19 -42.13 -9.23
N VAL A 477 -22.56 -41.00 -9.86
CA VAL A 477 -23.07 -39.83 -9.17
C VAL A 477 -24.57 -39.59 -9.49
N PRO A 478 -25.43 -39.44 -8.47
CA PRO A 478 -26.84 -39.11 -8.68
C PRO A 478 -27.05 -37.83 -9.49
N GLU A 479 -28.08 -37.79 -10.35
CA GLU A 479 -28.40 -36.62 -11.18
C GLU A 479 -28.72 -35.34 -10.38
N THR A 480 -29.06 -35.49 -9.09
CA THR A 480 -29.32 -34.38 -8.17
C THR A 480 -28.05 -33.63 -7.72
N THR A 481 -26.89 -34.30 -7.77
CA THR A 481 -25.60 -33.76 -7.34
C THR A 481 -24.87 -33.12 -8.50
N LEU A 482 -24.37 -31.90 -8.30
CA LEU A 482 -23.63 -31.16 -9.33
C LEU A 482 -22.18 -31.65 -9.41
N ILE A 483 -21.69 -31.87 -10.63
CA ILE A 483 -20.29 -32.22 -10.90
C ILE A 483 -19.53 -31.02 -11.48
N CYS A 484 -18.39 -30.73 -10.87
CA CYS A 484 -17.47 -29.69 -11.29
C CYS A 484 -16.15 -30.32 -11.76
N ALA A 485 -15.71 -30.06 -12.99
CA ALA A 485 -14.40 -30.51 -13.46
C ALA A 485 -13.32 -29.50 -13.05
N LEU A 486 -12.28 -29.95 -12.35
CA LEU A 486 -11.20 -29.12 -11.86
C LEU A 486 -9.88 -29.48 -12.55
N SER A 487 -9.07 -28.47 -12.87
CA SER A 487 -7.80 -28.58 -13.61
C SER A 487 -7.93 -29.05 -15.06
N GLY A 488 -7.01 -28.57 -15.92
CA GLY A 488 -6.79 -29.11 -17.26
C GLY A 488 -7.61 -28.47 -18.38
N ILE A 489 -8.67 -27.73 -18.08
CA ILE A 489 -9.48 -26.99 -19.06
C ILE A 489 -8.70 -25.73 -19.53
N ASN A 490 -8.46 -25.61 -20.83
CA ASN A 490 -7.77 -24.45 -21.46
C ASN A 490 -8.47 -23.91 -22.71
N THR A 491 -9.37 -24.68 -23.33
CA THR A 491 -10.00 -24.42 -24.63
C THR A 491 -11.52 -24.60 -24.59
N TYR A 492 -12.25 -24.07 -25.58
CA TYR A 492 -13.69 -24.27 -25.69
C TYR A 492 -14.03 -25.75 -25.96
N GLU A 493 -13.17 -26.45 -26.69
CA GLU A 493 -13.22 -27.88 -26.96
C GLU A 493 -13.17 -28.69 -25.66
N ASP A 494 -12.34 -28.31 -24.68
CA ASP A 494 -12.32 -28.91 -23.35
C ASP A 494 -13.67 -28.71 -22.63
N VAL A 495 -14.26 -27.52 -22.72
CA VAL A 495 -15.57 -27.21 -22.11
C VAL A 495 -16.69 -28.02 -22.79
N LEU A 496 -16.66 -28.17 -24.11
CA LEU A 496 -17.59 -29.02 -24.86
C LEU A 496 -17.42 -30.52 -24.56
N MET A 497 -16.19 -30.98 -24.26
CA MET A 497 -15.96 -32.36 -23.78
C MET A 497 -16.61 -32.55 -22.40
N ASN A 498 -16.33 -31.65 -21.45
CA ASN A 498 -16.93 -31.70 -20.11
C ASN A 498 -18.48 -31.60 -20.16
N LYS A 499 -19.05 -30.79 -21.06
CA LYS A 499 -20.51 -30.72 -21.28
C LYS A 499 -21.10 -32.08 -21.70
N LYS A 500 -20.41 -32.85 -22.54
CA LYS A 500 -20.84 -34.20 -22.96
C LYS A 500 -20.75 -35.21 -21.82
N ASP A 501 -19.74 -35.08 -20.97
CA ASP A 501 -19.54 -35.88 -19.75
C ASP A 501 -20.51 -35.48 -18.61
N GLY A 502 -21.54 -34.66 -18.89
CA GLY A 502 -22.58 -34.30 -17.91
C GLY A 502 -22.08 -33.42 -16.77
N VAL A 503 -21.01 -32.65 -17.00
CA VAL A 503 -20.40 -31.70 -16.04
C VAL A 503 -21.21 -30.41 -15.99
N ASN A 504 -21.48 -29.92 -14.78
CA ASN A 504 -22.26 -28.70 -14.56
C ASN A 504 -21.37 -27.44 -14.47
N ALA A 505 -20.11 -27.57 -14.08
CA ALA A 505 -19.18 -26.45 -13.93
C ALA A 505 -17.72 -26.80 -14.25
N VAL A 506 -16.91 -25.82 -14.66
CA VAL A 506 -15.46 -25.95 -14.87
C VAL A 506 -14.68 -24.99 -13.99
N LEU A 507 -13.66 -25.48 -13.27
CA LEU A 507 -12.74 -24.65 -12.49
C LEU A 507 -11.44 -24.38 -13.26
N VAL A 508 -11.25 -23.11 -13.60
CA VAL A 508 -10.21 -22.65 -14.51
C VAL A 508 -9.44 -21.50 -13.88
N GLY A 509 -8.12 -21.62 -13.81
CA GLY A 509 -7.23 -20.62 -13.19
C GLY A 509 -6.08 -20.22 -14.11
N GLU A 510 -5.12 -21.11 -14.29
CA GLU A 510 -3.86 -20.81 -14.99
C GLU A 510 -4.07 -20.25 -16.41
N ALA A 511 -5.01 -20.80 -17.18
CA ALA A 511 -5.29 -20.32 -18.54
C ALA A 511 -5.83 -18.88 -18.55
N ILE A 512 -6.83 -18.58 -17.69
CA ILE A 512 -7.39 -17.22 -17.54
C ILE A 512 -6.31 -16.25 -17.01
N MET A 513 -5.45 -16.71 -16.09
CA MET A 513 -4.39 -15.89 -15.48
C MET A 513 -3.20 -15.63 -16.41
N ARG A 514 -3.10 -16.34 -17.53
CA ARG A 514 -2.11 -16.12 -18.60
C ARG A 514 -2.66 -15.34 -19.81
N ALA A 515 -3.97 -15.17 -19.89
CA ALA A 515 -4.60 -14.46 -20.99
C ALA A 515 -4.29 -12.94 -20.94
N PRO A 516 -3.93 -12.29 -22.07
CA PRO A 516 -3.73 -10.84 -22.12
C PRO A 516 -4.97 -10.03 -21.72
N ASP A 517 -6.16 -10.55 -22.05
CA ASP A 517 -7.44 -10.09 -21.49
C ASP A 517 -8.27 -11.31 -21.05
N ALA A 518 -8.42 -11.45 -19.73
CA ALA A 518 -9.21 -12.50 -19.12
C ALA A 518 -10.70 -12.47 -19.51
N SER A 519 -11.25 -11.29 -19.81
CA SER A 519 -12.66 -11.10 -20.18
C SER A 519 -12.95 -11.64 -21.57
N VAL A 520 -12.04 -11.37 -22.52
CA VAL A 520 -12.08 -11.94 -23.88
C VAL A 520 -11.90 -13.46 -23.81
N PHE A 521 -10.87 -13.92 -23.09
CA PHE A 521 -10.58 -15.34 -22.96
C PHE A 521 -11.71 -16.12 -22.29
N ILE A 522 -12.39 -15.58 -21.27
CA ILE A 522 -13.56 -16.23 -20.63
C ILE A 522 -14.70 -16.40 -21.64
N SER A 523 -14.98 -15.40 -22.48
CA SER A 523 -15.98 -15.53 -23.54
C SER A 523 -15.60 -16.59 -24.56
N GLU A 524 -14.37 -16.58 -25.06
CA GLU A 524 -13.88 -17.58 -26.03
C GLU A 524 -13.94 -18.98 -25.43
N LEU A 525 -13.51 -19.15 -24.18
CA LEU A 525 -13.50 -20.42 -23.45
C LEU A 525 -14.90 -20.99 -23.18
N CYS A 526 -15.89 -20.14 -22.88
CA CYS A 526 -17.22 -20.60 -22.44
C CYS A 526 -18.28 -20.58 -23.54
N SER A 527 -18.03 -19.91 -24.68
CA SER A 527 -18.99 -19.78 -25.79
C SER A 527 -18.42 -20.09 -27.17
N GLY A 528 -17.11 -20.33 -27.32
CA GLY A 528 -16.45 -20.47 -28.61
C GLY A 528 -16.35 -19.16 -29.39
N SER A 529 -16.73 -18.03 -28.79
CA SER A 529 -16.83 -16.74 -29.45
C SER A 529 -16.20 -15.62 -28.63
N LYS A 530 -15.55 -14.67 -29.32
CA LYS A 530 -15.14 -13.40 -28.70
C LYS A 530 -16.35 -12.64 -28.19
N PRO A 531 -16.22 -11.89 -27.08
CA PRO A 531 -17.34 -11.12 -26.56
C PRO A 531 -17.76 -10.14 -27.66
N ALA A 532 -19.07 -10.05 -27.92
CA ALA A 532 -19.58 -9.03 -28.83
C ALA A 532 -19.07 -7.67 -28.35
N VAL A 533 -18.50 -6.87 -29.26
CA VAL A 533 -18.09 -5.50 -28.93
C VAL A 533 -19.32 -4.79 -28.41
N ASP A 534 -19.27 -4.32 -27.16
CA ASP A 534 -20.37 -3.60 -26.53
C ASP A 534 -20.54 -2.24 -27.20
N THR A 535 -21.25 -2.28 -28.34
CA THR A 535 -21.78 -1.14 -29.06
C THR A 535 -22.91 -0.57 -28.23
N GLN A 536 -22.54 0.08 -27.11
CA GLN A 536 -23.47 0.80 -26.25
C GLN A 536 -24.20 1.84 -27.09
N ALA A 537 -25.40 1.46 -27.57
CA ALA A 537 -26.28 2.34 -28.31
C ALA A 537 -26.45 3.61 -27.48
N ALA A 538 -26.12 4.76 -28.09
CA ALA A 538 -25.85 5.99 -27.36
C ALA A 538 -26.96 6.28 -26.35
N ARG A 539 -26.60 6.19 -25.06
CA ARG A 539 -27.55 6.33 -23.97
C ARG A 539 -27.86 7.81 -23.82
N GLN A 540 -29.04 8.21 -24.33
CA GLN A 540 -29.49 9.60 -24.29
C GLN A 540 -29.30 10.18 -22.89
N LEU A 541 -28.56 11.30 -22.84
CA LEU A 541 -28.15 11.94 -21.60
C LEU A 541 -29.38 12.42 -20.80
N ARG A 542 -29.49 11.98 -19.54
CA ARG A 542 -30.57 12.44 -18.64
C ARG A 542 -30.30 13.88 -18.20
N VAL A 543 -31.36 14.64 -17.97
CA VAL A 543 -31.31 16.07 -17.63
C VAL A 543 -32.10 16.35 -16.37
N LYS A 544 -31.46 17.02 -15.41
CA LYS A 544 -32.07 17.52 -14.18
C LYS A 544 -32.10 19.04 -14.14
N ILE A 545 -33.26 19.61 -13.84
CA ILE A 545 -33.47 21.06 -13.66
C ILE A 545 -33.58 21.37 -12.17
N CYS A 546 -32.62 22.10 -11.61
CA CYS A 546 -32.28 22.11 -10.18
C CYS A 546 -32.51 23.45 -9.49
N GLY A 547 -33.17 23.41 -8.32
CA GLY A 547 -33.60 24.63 -7.62
C GLY A 547 -34.84 25.24 -8.28
N THR A 548 -35.78 24.38 -8.69
CA THR A 548 -37.03 24.79 -9.33
C THR A 548 -37.97 25.46 -8.33
N ARG A 549 -38.44 26.67 -8.67
CA ARG A 549 -39.09 27.61 -7.74
C ARG A 549 -40.54 27.96 -8.07
N SER A 550 -41.10 27.45 -9.16
CA SER A 550 -42.50 27.69 -9.52
C SER A 550 -43.10 26.52 -10.31
N VAL A 551 -44.44 26.50 -10.42
CA VAL A 551 -45.18 25.45 -11.13
C VAL A 551 -44.95 25.55 -12.64
N GLU A 552 -44.84 26.77 -13.18
CA GLU A 552 -44.63 27.04 -14.61
C GLU A 552 -43.24 26.53 -15.04
N ALA A 553 -42.22 26.73 -14.20
CA ALA A 553 -40.88 26.19 -14.43
C ALA A 553 -40.88 24.64 -14.45
N ALA A 554 -41.67 24.00 -13.58
CA ALA A 554 -41.83 22.56 -13.58
C ALA A 554 -42.59 22.06 -14.82
N GLN A 555 -43.69 22.72 -15.20
CA GLN A 555 -44.48 22.39 -16.39
C GLN A 555 -43.68 22.54 -17.69
N GLN A 556 -42.88 23.60 -17.83
CA GLN A 556 -41.98 23.77 -18.97
C GLN A 556 -40.95 22.64 -19.05
N ALA A 557 -40.32 22.30 -17.92
CA ALA A 557 -39.36 21.20 -17.87
C ALA A 557 -39.99 19.83 -18.19
N ILE A 558 -41.24 19.58 -17.79
CA ILE A 558 -42.00 18.38 -18.17
C ILE A 558 -42.29 18.37 -19.68
N SER A 559 -42.78 19.48 -20.24
CA SER A 559 -43.05 19.63 -21.68
C SER A 559 -41.82 19.38 -22.54
N ASP A 560 -40.67 19.92 -22.11
CA ASP A 560 -39.35 19.74 -22.76
C ASP A 560 -38.67 18.41 -22.38
N LYS A 561 -39.39 17.51 -21.71
CA LYS A 561 -39.00 16.13 -21.35
C LYS A 561 -37.74 16.04 -20.49
N ALA A 562 -37.62 16.89 -19.47
CA ALA A 562 -36.65 16.71 -18.40
C ALA A 562 -36.92 15.38 -17.66
N ASP A 563 -35.85 14.67 -17.30
CA ASP A 563 -35.95 13.40 -16.59
C ASP A 563 -36.15 13.65 -15.08
N PHE A 564 -35.60 14.76 -14.56
CA PHE A 564 -35.65 15.11 -13.15
C PHE A 564 -35.93 16.60 -12.91
N ILE A 565 -36.76 16.90 -11.91
CA ILE A 565 -37.01 18.26 -11.40
C ILE A 565 -36.57 18.29 -9.94
N GLY A 566 -35.55 19.11 -9.64
CA GLY A 566 -35.00 19.27 -8.29
C GLY A 566 -35.57 20.48 -7.57
N ILE A 567 -36.23 20.26 -6.43
CA ILE A 567 -36.68 21.31 -5.51
C ILE A 567 -35.70 21.44 -4.35
N CYS A 568 -35.36 22.67 -3.95
CA CYS A 568 -34.42 22.90 -2.86
C CYS A 568 -35.16 23.06 -1.53
N LEU A 569 -34.83 22.21 -0.56
CA LEU A 569 -35.48 22.16 0.76
C LEU A 569 -34.53 22.60 1.90
N VAL A 570 -33.36 23.13 1.55
CA VAL A 570 -32.30 23.63 2.45
C VAL A 570 -32.66 25.04 2.95
N PRO A 571 -32.98 25.25 4.24
CA PRO A 571 -33.54 26.52 4.71
C PRO A 571 -32.69 27.77 4.44
N SER A 572 -31.36 27.63 4.43
CA SER A 572 -30.39 28.72 4.20
C SER A 572 -30.10 29.01 2.72
N ALA A 573 -30.61 28.20 1.78
CA ALA A 573 -30.27 28.32 0.36
C ALA A 573 -31.13 29.38 -0.35
N LYS A 574 -30.49 30.20 -1.20
CA LYS A 574 -31.15 31.23 -2.06
C LYS A 574 -32.23 30.68 -3.02
N ARG A 575 -32.35 29.36 -3.16
CA ARG A 575 -33.36 28.67 -3.99
C ARG A 575 -34.35 27.82 -3.18
N CYS A 576 -34.33 27.92 -1.85
CA CYS A 576 -35.31 27.28 -0.99
C CYS A 576 -36.73 27.74 -1.36
N ILE A 577 -37.71 26.85 -1.22
CA ILE A 577 -39.13 27.11 -1.54
C ILE A 577 -40.02 26.92 -0.32
N SER A 578 -41.20 27.55 -0.34
CA SER A 578 -42.20 27.38 0.71
C SER A 578 -42.84 25.98 0.65
N HIS A 579 -43.50 25.59 1.74
CA HIS A 579 -44.22 24.31 1.84
C HIS A 579 -45.32 24.17 0.78
N GLU A 580 -46.08 25.24 0.56
CA GLU A 580 -47.17 25.32 -0.43
C GLU A 580 -46.60 25.21 -1.85
N THR A 581 -45.46 25.87 -2.10
CA THR A 581 -44.74 25.81 -3.39
C THR A 581 -44.23 24.40 -3.67
N ALA A 582 -43.69 23.71 -2.65
CA ALA A 582 -43.21 22.33 -2.77
C ALA A 582 -44.37 21.34 -3.07
N LEU A 583 -45.51 21.48 -2.38
CA LEU A 583 -46.72 20.70 -2.68
C LEU A 583 -47.28 21.00 -4.07
N ALA A 584 -47.30 22.27 -4.50
CA ALA A 584 -47.80 22.65 -5.82
C ALA A 584 -46.93 22.09 -6.96
N ILE A 585 -45.60 22.18 -6.85
CA ILE A 585 -44.66 21.57 -7.80
C ILE A 585 -44.80 20.05 -7.78
N SER A 586 -44.90 19.42 -6.61
CA SER A 586 -45.08 17.96 -6.51
C SER A 586 -46.37 17.51 -7.19
N LYS A 587 -47.50 18.18 -6.94
CA LYS A 587 -48.77 17.90 -7.60
C LYS A 587 -48.65 18.03 -9.12
N ALA A 588 -47.96 19.05 -9.62
CA ALA A 588 -47.76 19.25 -11.06
C ALA A 588 -46.91 18.13 -11.72
N VAL A 589 -45.82 17.69 -11.07
CA VAL A 589 -44.98 16.60 -11.58
C VAL A 589 -45.73 15.27 -11.60
N HIS A 590 -46.48 14.95 -10.54
CA HIS A 590 -47.22 13.69 -10.47
C HIS A 590 -48.44 13.66 -11.40
N SER A 591 -49.23 14.76 -11.49
CA SER A 591 -50.43 14.80 -12.35
C SER A 591 -50.12 14.70 -13.85
N ALA A 592 -48.87 14.98 -14.27
CA ALA A 592 -48.44 14.76 -15.65
C ALA A 592 -48.22 13.28 -16.00
N SER A 593 -48.19 12.38 -15.00
CA SER A 593 -47.86 10.96 -15.18
C SER A 593 -49.00 10.10 -15.73
N ASP A 594 -50.27 10.51 -15.56
CA ASP A 594 -51.45 9.65 -15.78
C ASP A 594 -51.75 9.35 -17.27
N THR A 595 -50.81 9.65 -18.16
CA THR A 595 -50.94 9.58 -19.63
C THR A 595 -49.91 8.67 -20.31
N LEU A 596 -49.09 7.94 -19.54
CA LEU A 596 -47.95 7.19 -20.07
C LEU A 596 -48.00 5.71 -19.69
N GLU A 597 -48.08 4.85 -20.71
CA GLU A 597 -47.92 3.40 -20.62
C GLU A 597 -46.70 3.00 -19.75
N PRO A 598 -46.86 2.05 -18.82
CA PRO A 598 -45.76 1.58 -17.97
C PRO A 598 -44.77 0.77 -18.81
N LYS A 599 -43.68 1.42 -19.25
CA LYS A 599 -42.47 0.71 -19.68
C LYS A 599 -41.97 -0.13 -18.50
N GLY A 600 -42.22 -1.44 -18.55
CA GLY A 600 -41.85 -2.36 -17.49
C GLY A 600 -40.38 -2.26 -17.09
N ASP A 601 -40.11 -2.44 -15.80
CA ASP A 601 -38.76 -2.31 -15.24
C ASP A 601 -37.75 -3.14 -16.04
N ARG A 602 -36.63 -2.50 -16.41
CA ARG A 602 -35.50 -3.17 -17.05
C ARG A 602 -34.90 -4.18 -16.07
N GLN A 603 -35.34 -5.43 -16.18
CA GLN A 603 -34.87 -6.52 -15.34
C GLN A 603 -33.34 -6.60 -15.40
N VAL A 604 -32.74 -6.70 -14.21
CA VAL A 604 -31.33 -7.11 -14.05
C VAL A 604 -31.18 -8.49 -14.68
N SER A 605 -30.06 -8.73 -15.37
CA SER A 605 -29.76 -10.04 -15.99
C SER A 605 -29.91 -11.17 -14.98
N ALA A 606 -30.83 -12.10 -15.22
CA ALA A 606 -31.15 -13.18 -14.29
C ALA A 606 -30.01 -14.21 -14.12
N THR A 607 -29.01 -14.20 -15.01
CA THR A 607 -27.89 -15.16 -15.03
C THR A 607 -26.51 -14.51 -14.89
N GLY A 608 -26.31 -13.31 -15.48
CA GLY A 608 -25.03 -12.60 -15.45
C GLY A 608 -24.94 -11.56 -14.33
N ALA A 609 -23.76 -11.44 -13.70
CA ALA A 609 -23.50 -10.34 -12.76
C ALA A 609 -23.43 -8.99 -13.50
N THR A 610 -23.98 -7.93 -12.91
CA THR A 610 -23.99 -6.58 -13.50
C THR A 610 -23.27 -5.60 -12.56
N ASP A 611 -22.45 -4.65 -13.06
CA ASP A 611 -21.84 -3.66 -12.16
C ASP A 611 -22.92 -2.81 -11.47
N TYR A 612 -22.69 -2.55 -10.17
CA TYR A 612 -23.58 -1.79 -9.31
C TYR A 612 -24.03 -0.45 -9.90
N PHE A 613 -23.13 0.40 -10.40
CA PHE A 613 -23.51 1.73 -10.91
C PHE A 613 -24.23 1.65 -12.25
N SER A 614 -23.95 0.62 -13.05
CA SER A 614 -24.69 0.37 -14.29
C SER A 614 -26.11 -0.15 -14.03
N ALA A 615 -26.31 -1.01 -13.03
CA ALA A 615 -27.63 -1.47 -12.59
C ALA A 615 -28.41 -0.39 -11.81
N ALA A 616 -27.74 0.36 -10.93
CA ALA A 616 -28.32 1.47 -10.19
C ALA A 616 -28.75 2.61 -11.13
N GLY A 617 -27.95 2.90 -12.16
CA GLY A 617 -28.32 3.81 -13.23
C GLY A 617 -29.50 3.35 -14.08
N ALA A 618 -29.75 2.04 -14.21
CA ALA A 618 -30.95 1.53 -14.90
C ALA A 618 -32.23 1.78 -14.08
N ARG A 619 -32.16 1.78 -12.74
CA ARG A 619 -33.29 2.18 -11.86
C ARG A 619 -33.66 3.67 -11.98
N LEU A 620 -32.82 4.47 -12.63
CA LEU A 620 -33.08 5.86 -12.98
C LEU A 620 -33.81 6.02 -14.33
N ASP A 621 -34.06 4.93 -15.07
CA ASP A 621 -34.94 4.95 -16.24
C ASP A 621 -36.40 5.06 -15.81
N GLY A 622 -37.22 5.76 -16.60
CA GLY A 622 -38.66 5.92 -16.40
C GLY A 622 -39.31 6.52 -17.64
N SER A 623 -40.65 6.40 -17.74
CA SER A 623 -41.44 7.08 -18.78
C SER A 623 -41.69 8.56 -18.46
N ARG A 624 -41.75 8.91 -17.17
CA ARG A 624 -42.09 10.24 -16.65
C ARG A 624 -40.89 10.98 -16.04
N THR A 625 -41.02 12.31 -15.96
CA THR A 625 -40.19 13.17 -15.10
C THR A 625 -40.35 12.77 -13.63
N ARG A 626 -39.26 12.76 -12.87
CA ARG A 626 -39.23 12.44 -11.43
C ARG A 626 -38.86 13.64 -10.55
N LEU A 627 -39.47 13.74 -9.37
CA LEU A 627 -39.25 14.80 -8.39
C LEU A 627 -38.08 14.48 -7.45
N VAL A 628 -37.11 15.39 -7.34
CA VAL A 628 -35.93 15.26 -6.47
C VAL A 628 -35.96 16.33 -5.38
N GLY A 629 -35.94 15.94 -4.10
CA GLY A 629 -35.71 16.90 -3.01
C GLY A 629 -34.22 17.04 -2.70
N ILE A 630 -33.74 18.28 -2.62
CA ILE A 630 -32.32 18.59 -2.39
C ILE A 630 -32.15 19.04 -0.94
N PHE A 631 -31.26 18.36 -0.22
CA PHE A 631 -30.94 18.55 1.19
C PHE A 631 -29.44 18.82 1.37
N GLN A 632 -29.08 19.49 2.46
CA GLN A 632 -27.70 19.81 2.84
C GLN A 632 -27.62 19.85 4.37
N ASN A 633 -27.07 18.80 4.98
CA ASN A 633 -26.81 18.68 6.43
C ASN A 633 -28.05 18.73 7.35
N GLN A 634 -29.25 18.47 6.82
CA GLN A 634 -30.47 18.33 7.62
C GLN A 634 -30.55 16.93 8.28
N PRO A 635 -31.21 16.78 9.45
CA PRO A 635 -31.37 15.48 10.09
C PRO A 635 -32.10 14.47 9.21
N LEU A 636 -31.70 13.19 9.25
CA LEU A 636 -32.34 12.12 8.48
C LEU A 636 -33.86 12.01 8.75
N SER A 637 -34.33 12.33 9.96
CA SER A 637 -35.76 12.43 10.28
C SER A 637 -36.49 13.44 9.40
N GLU A 638 -35.95 14.66 9.24
CA GLU A 638 -36.49 15.72 8.38
C GLU A 638 -36.45 15.29 6.90
N VAL A 639 -35.37 14.63 6.47
CA VAL A 639 -35.25 14.08 5.11
C VAL A 639 -36.36 13.07 4.82
N LEU A 640 -36.59 12.12 5.73
CA LEU A 640 -37.64 11.09 5.61
C LEU A 640 -39.05 11.65 5.74
N GLU A 641 -39.26 12.67 6.57
CA GLU A 641 -40.52 13.40 6.67
C GLU A 641 -40.85 14.12 5.36
N LYS A 642 -39.93 14.94 4.85
CA LYS A 642 -40.10 15.70 3.60
C LYS A 642 -40.16 14.79 2.37
N GLN A 643 -39.50 13.63 2.38
CA GLN A 643 -39.65 12.59 1.35
C GLN A 643 -41.11 12.12 1.24
N ARG A 644 -41.76 11.79 2.37
CA ARG A 644 -43.17 11.39 2.39
C ARG A 644 -44.10 12.56 2.07
N LEU A 645 -43.91 13.70 2.75
CA LEU A 645 -44.79 14.87 2.66
C LEU A 645 -44.90 15.46 1.26
N TYR A 646 -43.81 15.46 0.49
CA TYR A 646 -43.79 15.96 -0.89
C TYR A 646 -43.82 14.86 -1.94
N ASN A 647 -43.99 13.59 -1.55
CA ASN A 647 -43.88 12.40 -2.41
C ASN A 647 -42.63 12.45 -3.32
N LEU A 648 -41.45 12.59 -2.72
CA LEU A 648 -40.20 12.69 -3.48
C LEU A 648 -39.83 11.34 -4.09
N ASP A 649 -39.65 11.30 -5.42
CA ASP A 649 -39.18 10.12 -6.17
C ASP A 649 -37.69 9.84 -5.94
N LEU A 650 -36.91 10.87 -5.59
CA LEU A 650 -35.49 10.80 -5.27
C LEU A 650 -35.10 11.81 -4.19
N VAL A 651 -34.01 11.52 -3.48
CA VAL A 651 -33.35 12.47 -2.58
C VAL A 651 -31.96 12.81 -3.12
N GLN A 652 -31.59 14.09 -3.11
CA GLN A 652 -30.21 14.53 -3.33
C GLN A 652 -29.59 15.03 -2.02
N LEU A 653 -28.56 14.34 -1.55
CA LEU A 653 -27.72 14.76 -0.41
C LEU A 653 -26.56 15.59 -0.95
N HIS A 654 -26.45 16.84 -0.52
CA HIS A 654 -25.56 17.85 -1.09
C HIS A 654 -24.51 18.39 -0.09
N GLY A 655 -24.56 17.98 1.18
CA GLY A 655 -23.62 18.41 2.22
C GLY A 655 -22.55 17.37 2.54
N ASP A 656 -22.29 17.22 3.83
CA ASP A 656 -21.34 16.32 4.46
C ASP A 656 -22.08 15.18 5.19
N GLU A 657 -23.31 14.85 4.76
CA GLU A 657 -24.13 13.80 5.36
C GLU A 657 -23.44 12.42 5.29
N PRO A 658 -23.55 11.59 6.35
CA PRO A 658 -23.04 10.21 6.34
C PRO A 658 -23.57 9.41 5.16
N ILE A 659 -22.69 8.71 4.46
CA ILE A 659 -23.06 7.99 3.22
C ILE A 659 -23.97 6.79 3.51
N GLU A 660 -23.91 6.28 4.74
CA GLU A 660 -24.76 5.25 5.33
C GLU A 660 -26.25 5.61 5.26
N TRP A 661 -26.59 6.90 5.42
CA TRP A 661 -27.98 7.37 5.38
C TRP A 661 -28.66 7.11 4.03
N ALA A 662 -27.89 7.00 2.94
CA ALA A 662 -28.42 6.68 1.63
C ALA A 662 -29.07 5.28 1.56
N LYS A 663 -28.69 4.34 2.45
CA LYS A 663 -29.34 3.02 2.61
C LYS A 663 -30.64 3.07 3.41
N LEU A 664 -30.91 4.15 4.15
CA LEU A 664 -32.07 4.31 5.02
C LEU A 664 -33.19 5.15 4.39
N ILE A 665 -32.92 5.79 3.26
CA ILE A 665 -33.89 6.56 2.48
C ILE A 665 -34.64 5.60 1.54
N PRO A 666 -35.99 5.55 1.55
CA PRO A 666 -36.77 4.55 0.82
C PRO A 666 -36.86 4.77 -0.70
N VAL A 667 -36.10 5.72 -1.25
CA VAL A 667 -36.09 6.12 -2.67
C VAL A 667 -34.65 6.35 -3.16
N PRO A 668 -34.38 6.25 -4.48
CA PRO A 668 -33.04 6.42 -5.02
C PRO A 668 -32.34 7.72 -4.61
N VAL A 669 -31.09 7.59 -4.14
CA VAL A 669 -30.30 8.71 -3.61
C VAL A 669 -29.23 9.16 -4.60
N ILE A 670 -29.23 10.45 -4.92
CA ILE A 670 -28.13 11.16 -5.59
C ILE A 670 -27.21 11.70 -4.49
N ARG A 671 -25.92 11.36 -4.50
CA ARG A 671 -24.94 11.95 -3.56
C ARG A 671 -24.03 12.92 -4.29
N CYS A 672 -24.00 14.18 -3.86
CA CYS A 672 -23.06 15.17 -4.36
C CYS A 672 -21.64 14.85 -3.87
N PHE A 673 -20.65 15.02 -4.74
CA PHE A 673 -19.23 14.86 -4.45
C PHE A 673 -18.41 15.91 -5.22
N LYS A 674 -17.27 16.31 -4.66
CA LYS A 674 -16.19 16.96 -5.42
C LYS A 674 -15.40 15.88 -6.18
N PRO A 675 -14.83 16.17 -7.37
CA PRO A 675 -13.94 15.25 -8.07
C PRO A 675 -12.81 14.75 -7.15
N GLY A 676 -12.63 13.43 -7.08
CA GLY A 676 -11.63 12.78 -6.21
C GLY A 676 -11.98 12.69 -4.71
N GLN A 677 -13.18 13.11 -4.29
CA GLN A 677 -13.63 12.95 -2.90
C GLN A 677 -13.78 11.47 -2.53
N VAL A 678 -13.35 11.11 -1.31
CA VAL A 678 -13.52 9.76 -0.76
C VAL A 678 -15.02 9.43 -0.66
N GLY A 679 -15.38 8.19 -1.04
CA GLY A 679 -16.76 7.72 -1.06
C GLY A 679 -17.43 7.72 -2.44
N LEU A 680 -16.88 8.47 -3.42
CA LEU A 680 -17.45 8.63 -4.77
C LEU A 680 -17.88 7.30 -5.43
N GLY A 681 -17.02 6.28 -5.36
CA GLY A 681 -17.22 4.95 -5.94
C GLY A 681 -17.71 3.87 -4.98
N LEU A 682 -18.20 4.22 -3.78
CA LEU A 682 -18.76 3.24 -2.83
C LEU A 682 -20.07 2.67 -3.37
N ARG A 683 -20.06 1.35 -3.59
CA ARG A 683 -21.17 0.59 -4.18
C ARG A 683 -22.14 0.15 -3.09
N GLY A 684 -23.43 0.07 -3.42
CA GLY A 684 -24.49 -0.29 -2.46
C GLY A 684 -24.92 0.82 -1.49
N TYR A 685 -24.38 2.04 -1.57
CA TYR A 685 -24.77 3.18 -0.71
C TYR A 685 -25.69 4.17 -1.44
N HIS A 686 -25.14 5.00 -2.33
CA HIS A 686 -25.89 5.92 -3.20
C HIS A 686 -26.25 5.28 -4.54
N THR A 687 -27.28 5.77 -5.22
CA THR A 687 -27.70 5.26 -6.54
C THR A 687 -26.84 5.84 -7.66
N VAL A 688 -26.56 7.14 -7.63
CA VAL A 688 -25.65 7.80 -8.58
C VAL A 688 -24.87 8.92 -7.89
N PRO A 689 -23.53 8.98 -8.07
CA PRO A 689 -22.74 10.13 -7.66
C PRO A 689 -22.95 11.31 -8.63
N LEU A 690 -23.10 12.51 -8.09
CA LEU A 690 -23.15 13.76 -8.83
C LEU A 690 -21.87 14.55 -8.55
N LEU A 691 -21.09 14.86 -9.59
CA LEU A 691 -19.88 15.65 -9.48
C LEU A 691 -20.22 17.14 -9.62
N ASP A 692 -19.94 17.93 -8.58
CA ASP A 692 -20.08 19.39 -8.59
C ASP A 692 -18.71 20.08 -8.41
N SER A 693 -18.57 21.27 -8.99
CA SER A 693 -17.50 22.23 -8.74
C SER A 693 -17.52 22.79 -7.31
N GLY A 694 -18.69 22.79 -6.66
CA GLY A 694 -18.91 23.29 -5.31
C GLY A 694 -20.03 24.34 -5.25
N ALA A 695 -20.88 24.19 -4.22
CA ALA A 695 -22.11 24.95 -4.05
C ALA A 695 -21.94 26.47 -4.26
N GLY A 696 -22.66 27.01 -5.26
CA GLY A 696 -22.79 28.44 -5.50
C GLY A 696 -21.63 29.13 -6.23
N SER A 697 -20.56 28.42 -6.60
CA SER A 697 -19.38 29.05 -7.22
C SER A 697 -19.60 29.62 -8.64
N GLY A 698 -20.58 29.08 -9.36
CA GLY A 698 -20.84 29.39 -10.78
C GLY A 698 -19.76 28.90 -11.76
N LYS A 699 -18.67 28.28 -11.27
CA LYS A 699 -17.55 27.81 -12.09
C LYS A 699 -17.91 26.48 -12.75
N LEU A 700 -17.44 26.29 -13.98
CA LEU A 700 -17.45 24.99 -14.65
C LEU A 700 -16.63 23.97 -13.83
N LEU A 701 -16.98 22.68 -13.87
CA LEU A 701 -16.05 21.65 -13.40
C LEU A 701 -14.75 21.66 -14.21
N ASP A 702 -13.64 21.42 -13.52
CA ASP A 702 -12.39 21.03 -14.15
C ASP A 702 -12.52 19.62 -14.75
N VAL A 703 -12.59 19.58 -16.09
CA VAL A 703 -12.65 18.36 -16.90
C VAL A 703 -11.47 17.42 -16.61
N SER A 704 -10.29 17.94 -16.25
CA SER A 704 -9.12 17.10 -15.98
C SER A 704 -9.27 16.32 -14.66
N SER A 705 -9.77 16.94 -13.60
CA SER A 705 -10.14 16.25 -12.35
C SER A 705 -11.31 15.28 -12.53
N VAL A 706 -12.26 15.54 -13.44
CA VAL A 706 -13.32 14.58 -13.79
C VAL A 706 -12.72 13.35 -14.49
N LYS A 707 -11.88 13.54 -15.53
CA LYS A 707 -11.17 12.44 -16.19
C LYS A 707 -10.37 11.59 -15.20
N ALA A 708 -9.56 12.25 -14.36
CA ALA A 708 -8.76 11.59 -13.33
C ALA A 708 -9.58 10.90 -12.20
N ALA A 709 -10.91 11.03 -12.19
CA ALA A 709 -11.81 10.22 -11.37
C ALA A 709 -12.39 9.04 -12.16
N LEU A 710 -12.88 9.27 -13.38
CA LEU A 710 -13.47 8.26 -14.27
C LEU A 710 -12.44 7.22 -14.79
N GLU A 711 -11.18 7.62 -14.96
CA GLU A 711 -10.06 6.75 -15.38
C GLU A 711 -9.66 5.71 -14.31
N LYS A 712 -10.00 5.95 -13.03
CA LYS A 712 -9.64 5.06 -11.92
C LYS A 712 -10.62 3.90 -11.70
N ASP A 713 -11.85 4.03 -12.17
CA ASP A 713 -12.92 3.06 -12.02
C ASP A 713 -13.79 3.08 -13.29
N PRO A 714 -13.46 2.26 -14.31
CA PRO A 714 -14.14 2.30 -15.62
C PRO A 714 -15.64 2.01 -15.59
N GLU A 715 -16.16 1.48 -14.48
CA GLU A 715 -17.59 1.24 -14.26
C GLU A 715 -18.28 2.31 -13.40
N LEU A 716 -17.54 3.31 -12.90
CA LEU A 716 -18.16 4.47 -12.25
C LEU A 716 -19.12 5.15 -13.22
N ARG A 717 -20.31 5.54 -12.76
CA ARG A 717 -21.30 6.22 -13.58
C ARG A 717 -21.76 7.48 -12.85
N VAL A 718 -21.67 8.64 -13.48
CA VAL A 718 -21.80 9.95 -12.80
C VAL A 718 -22.90 10.83 -13.41
N PHE A 719 -23.43 11.75 -12.61
CA PHE A 719 -24.01 13.00 -13.13
C PHE A 719 -22.96 14.12 -13.05
N LEU A 720 -23.02 15.09 -13.96
CA LEU A 720 -22.21 16.32 -13.91
C LEU A 720 -23.08 17.52 -13.54
N ALA A 721 -22.62 18.35 -12.61
CA ALA A 721 -23.24 19.62 -12.20
C ALA A 721 -22.27 20.79 -12.43
N GLY A 722 -22.29 21.84 -11.58
CA GLY A 722 -21.27 22.90 -11.54
C GLY A 722 -21.06 23.71 -12.82
N GLY A 723 -21.72 24.87 -12.92
CA GLY A 723 -21.47 25.86 -13.99
C GLY A 723 -22.03 25.52 -15.38
N LEU A 724 -22.76 24.41 -15.52
CA LEU A 724 -23.39 24.02 -16.79
C LEU A 724 -24.48 25.02 -17.21
N ASN A 725 -24.57 25.27 -18.52
CA ASN A 725 -25.56 26.13 -19.16
C ASN A 725 -25.86 25.63 -20.62
N PRO A 726 -26.89 26.15 -21.32
CA PRO A 726 -27.22 25.75 -22.69
C PRO A 726 -26.05 25.89 -23.68
N GLU A 727 -25.15 26.84 -23.42
CA GLU A 727 -24.03 27.17 -24.30
C GLU A 727 -22.84 26.20 -24.15
N ASN A 728 -22.61 25.63 -22.95
CA ASN A 728 -21.42 24.82 -22.63
C ASN A 728 -21.70 23.32 -22.38
N VAL A 729 -22.95 22.90 -22.13
CA VAL A 729 -23.25 21.53 -21.68
C VAL A 729 -22.81 20.46 -22.68
N ALA A 730 -22.97 20.74 -23.98
CA ALA A 730 -22.56 19.82 -25.03
C ALA A 730 -21.04 19.71 -25.17
N GLU A 731 -20.30 20.79 -24.90
CA GLU A 731 -18.83 20.80 -24.91
C GLU A 731 -18.27 20.07 -23.68
N ALA A 732 -18.82 20.34 -22.49
CA ALA A 732 -18.39 19.73 -21.23
C ALA A 732 -18.42 18.19 -21.26
N VAL A 733 -19.47 17.60 -21.87
CA VAL A 733 -19.57 16.14 -22.06
C VAL A 733 -18.62 15.66 -23.16
N LYS A 734 -18.55 16.35 -24.31
CA LYS A 734 -17.65 15.97 -25.43
C LYS A 734 -16.17 16.04 -25.05
N ALA A 735 -15.78 16.96 -24.18
CA ALA A 735 -14.41 17.13 -23.69
C ALA A 735 -13.88 15.90 -22.92
N LEU A 736 -14.77 15.03 -22.42
CA LEU A 736 -14.40 13.75 -21.78
C LEU A 736 -13.95 12.67 -22.79
N GLY A 737 -14.25 12.82 -24.08
CA GLY A 737 -13.94 11.81 -25.09
C GLY A 737 -14.68 10.49 -24.84
N SER A 738 -13.96 9.36 -24.91
CA SER A 738 -14.52 8.02 -24.65
C SER A 738 -15.14 7.87 -23.24
N LEU A 739 -14.63 8.62 -22.26
CA LEU A 739 -15.17 8.65 -20.89
C LEU A 739 -16.54 9.32 -20.78
N GLY A 740 -17.00 10.03 -21.83
CA GLY A 740 -18.36 10.57 -21.89
C GLY A 740 -19.46 9.50 -21.76
N SER A 741 -19.17 8.26 -22.16
CA SER A 741 -20.03 7.08 -21.95
C SER A 741 -20.34 6.79 -20.48
N GLN A 742 -19.51 7.26 -19.55
CA GLN A 742 -19.72 7.10 -18.11
C GLN A 742 -20.69 8.14 -17.51
N VAL A 743 -21.07 9.17 -18.27
CA VAL A 743 -21.98 10.23 -17.80
C VAL A 743 -23.43 9.81 -18.05
N LEU A 744 -24.18 9.54 -16.97
CA LEU A 744 -25.59 9.17 -17.04
C LEU A 744 -26.54 10.37 -17.18
N GLY A 745 -26.07 11.57 -16.84
CA GLY A 745 -26.87 12.79 -16.88
C GLY A 745 -26.14 14.07 -16.50
N VAL A 746 -26.83 15.19 -16.67
CA VAL A 746 -26.37 16.55 -16.34
C VAL A 746 -27.39 17.27 -15.46
N ASP A 747 -26.90 18.07 -14.52
CA ASP A 747 -27.68 18.86 -13.56
C ASP A 747 -27.42 20.35 -13.74
N VAL A 748 -28.46 21.15 -13.94
CA VAL A 748 -28.34 22.61 -14.11
C VAL A 748 -29.19 23.37 -13.11
N SER A 749 -28.60 24.39 -12.50
CA SER A 749 -29.31 25.36 -11.64
C SER A 749 -29.19 26.78 -12.18
N SER A 750 -28.10 27.51 -11.87
CA SER A 750 -27.92 28.90 -12.29
C SER A 750 -27.80 29.11 -13.80
N GLY A 751 -27.39 28.10 -14.58
CA GLY A 751 -27.21 28.23 -16.02
C GLY A 751 -28.50 28.49 -16.82
N VAL A 752 -29.66 28.22 -16.22
CA VAL A 752 -31.00 28.49 -16.78
C VAL A 752 -31.71 29.67 -16.10
N GLU A 753 -30.97 30.52 -15.38
CA GLU A 753 -31.52 31.71 -14.72
C GLU A 753 -31.14 33.01 -15.41
N GLU A 754 -32.10 33.94 -15.48
CA GLU A 754 -31.94 35.32 -15.93
C GLU A 754 -32.43 36.26 -14.83
N GLY A 755 -31.63 37.26 -14.44
CA GLY A 755 -31.96 38.16 -13.32
C GLY A 755 -32.19 37.43 -11.98
N GLY A 756 -31.65 36.22 -11.80
CA GLY A 756 -31.87 35.40 -10.60
C GLY A 756 -33.21 34.66 -10.55
N LYS A 757 -34.00 34.66 -11.65
CA LYS A 757 -35.23 33.85 -11.82
C LYS A 757 -35.00 32.80 -12.93
N GLN A 758 -35.68 31.66 -12.87
CA GLN A 758 -35.61 30.67 -13.94
C GLN A 758 -36.22 31.22 -15.23
N SER A 759 -35.54 31.04 -16.35
CA SER A 759 -36.01 31.45 -17.69
C SER A 759 -36.47 30.23 -18.48
N MET A 760 -37.73 30.23 -18.90
CA MET A 760 -38.35 29.11 -19.63
C MET A 760 -37.55 28.80 -20.91
N ALA A 761 -37.20 29.84 -21.67
CA ALA A 761 -36.40 29.71 -22.89
C ALA A 761 -35.02 29.07 -22.63
N ARG A 762 -34.37 29.38 -21.50
CA ARG A 762 -33.09 28.75 -21.14
C ARG A 762 -33.26 27.31 -20.65
N ILE A 763 -34.36 26.96 -19.98
CA ILE A 763 -34.71 25.56 -19.66
C ILE A 763 -34.86 24.75 -20.95
N SER A 764 -35.66 25.21 -21.91
CA SER A 764 -35.85 24.57 -23.21
C SER A 764 -34.54 24.46 -23.99
N ALA A 765 -33.72 25.52 -23.99
CA ALA A 765 -32.41 25.51 -24.64
C ALA A 765 -31.44 24.51 -24.01
N PHE A 766 -31.41 24.39 -22.68
CA PHE A 766 -30.56 23.43 -21.98
C PHE A 766 -30.96 21.99 -22.31
N LEU A 767 -32.25 21.68 -22.22
CA LEU A 767 -32.79 20.36 -22.56
C LEU A 767 -32.50 19.99 -24.00
N LYS A 768 -32.69 20.94 -24.94
CA LYS A 768 -32.35 20.77 -26.35
C LYS A 768 -30.85 20.57 -26.59
N ALA A 769 -29.98 21.28 -25.89
CA ALA A 769 -28.53 21.16 -26.03
C ALA A 769 -27.99 19.83 -25.48
N ALA A 770 -28.49 19.39 -24.32
CA ALA A 770 -28.09 18.14 -23.68
C ALA A 770 -28.65 16.89 -24.37
N LYS A 771 -29.92 16.90 -24.79
CA LYS A 771 -30.58 15.71 -25.38
C LYS A 771 -30.33 15.49 -26.88
N ASN A 772 -29.76 16.48 -27.58
CA ASN A 772 -29.33 16.36 -28.98
C ASN A 772 -27.82 16.10 -29.13
N LEU A 773 -27.13 15.59 -28.11
CA LEU A 773 -25.70 15.27 -28.19
C LEU A 773 -25.36 14.27 -29.31
N ASP A 774 -26.29 13.35 -29.60
CA ASP A 774 -26.20 12.34 -30.67
C ASP A 774 -26.60 12.86 -32.05
N ALA A 775 -27.18 14.07 -32.14
CA ALA A 775 -27.42 14.72 -33.41
C ALA A 775 -26.10 15.30 -33.93
N ALA A 776 -25.46 14.61 -34.86
CA ALA A 776 -24.39 15.18 -35.66
C ALA A 776 -24.89 16.51 -36.28
N PRO A 777 -24.28 17.66 -35.96
CA PRO A 777 -24.76 18.93 -36.48
C PRO A 777 -24.63 18.93 -38.00
N PRO A 778 -25.59 19.50 -38.75
CA PRO A 778 -25.37 19.75 -40.17
C PRO A 778 -24.12 20.63 -40.30
N THR A 779 -23.26 20.33 -41.27
CA THR A 779 -22.06 21.10 -41.56
C THR A 779 -22.42 22.47 -42.14
N THR A 780 -22.87 23.38 -41.27
CA THR A 780 -22.96 24.80 -41.54
C THR A 780 -21.55 25.32 -41.80
N HIS A 781 -21.22 25.49 -43.08
CA HIS A 781 -19.96 26.10 -43.50
C HIS A 781 -19.87 27.53 -42.96
N PHE A 782 -19.23 27.70 -41.81
CA PHE A 782 -18.77 29.01 -41.36
C PHE A 782 -17.65 29.46 -42.29
N THR A 783 -18.01 30.18 -43.35
CA THR A 783 -17.09 30.95 -44.20
C THR A 783 -16.61 32.21 -43.47
N THR A 784 -16.09 32.04 -42.26
CA THR A 784 -15.28 33.02 -41.55
C THR A 784 -13.83 32.84 -41.99
N MET A 785 -13.18 33.88 -42.50
CA MET A 785 -11.77 33.76 -42.86
C MET A 785 -10.92 33.40 -41.62
N PRO A 786 -10.11 32.34 -41.68
CA PRO A 786 -9.34 31.88 -40.53
C PRO A 786 -8.30 32.91 -40.09
N ARG A 787 -7.96 32.87 -38.80
CA ARG A 787 -7.20 33.93 -38.15
C ARG A 787 -5.71 33.85 -38.50
N GLN A 788 -5.03 35.00 -38.48
CA GLN A 788 -3.61 35.14 -38.81
C GLN A 788 -2.65 34.59 -37.73
N ILE A 789 -2.96 33.42 -37.15
CA ILE A 789 -2.32 32.91 -35.93
C ILE A 789 -0.86 32.47 -36.12
N PHE A 790 -0.46 32.16 -37.36
CA PHE A 790 0.92 31.80 -37.71
C PHE A 790 1.66 32.93 -38.46
N LYS A 791 1.14 34.17 -38.43
CA LYS A 791 1.77 35.34 -39.02
C LYS A 791 3.24 35.47 -38.60
N ASN A 792 4.10 35.65 -39.60
CA ASN A 792 5.57 35.73 -39.46
C ASN A 792 6.22 34.48 -38.83
N LYS A 793 5.56 33.30 -38.87
CA LYS A 793 6.16 32.02 -38.49
C LYS A 793 6.53 31.21 -39.73
N VAL A 794 7.67 30.53 -39.64
CA VAL A 794 8.16 29.57 -40.63
C VAL A 794 8.26 28.22 -39.91
N ILE A 795 7.52 27.24 -40.41
CA ILE A 795 7.27 25.96 -39.75
C ILE A 795 7.85 24.83 -40.61
N ALA A 796 8.55 23.89 -39.98
CA ALA A 796 9.04 22.66 -40.61
C ALA A 796 8.71 21.45 -39.73
N ALA A 797 8.76 20.25 -40.31
CA ALA A 797 8.64 18.99 -39.58
C ALA A 797 10.00 18.28 -39.42
N ALA A 798 10.22 17.66 -38.27
CA ALA A 798 11.43 16.86 -37.98
C ALA A 798 11.45 15.50 -38.69
N GLY A 799 10.29 15.04 -39.16
CA GLY A 799 10.03 13.78 -39.84
C GLY A 799 8.52 13.61 -40.05
N PRO A 800 8.02 12.43 -40.44
CA PRO A 800 6.59 12.16 -40.54
C PRO A 800 5.87 12.44 -39.21
N LEU A 801 4.70 13.08 -39.28
CA LEU A 801 3.85 13.36 -38.13
C LEU A 801 2.57 12.49 -38.21
N PRO A 802 1.94 12.14 -37.08
CA PRO A 802 0.78 11.25 -37.05
C PRO A 802 -0.51 11.94 -37.54
N GLY A 803 -1.53 11.12 -37.81
CA GLY A 803 -2.87 11.60 -38.14
C GLY A 803 -2.95 12.37 -39.46
N SER A 804 -3.72 13.45 -39.47
CA SER A 804 -3.95 14.30 -40.65
C SER A 804 -2.79 15.23 -41.03
N LEU A 805 -1.70 15.25 -40.27
CA LEU A 805 -0.56 16.18 -40.44
C LEU A 805 0.41 15.75 -41.56
N THR A 806 -0.14 15.46 -42.74
CA THR A 806 0.64 15.28 -43.98
C THR A 806 1.32 16.59 -44.38
N VAL A 807 2.40 16.51 -45.15
CA VAL A 807 3.13 17.69 -45.66
C VAL A 807 2.22 18.65 -46.44
N GLU A 808 1.28 18.12 -47.22
CA GLU A 808 0.29 18.92 -47.97
C GLU A 808 -0.68 19.65 -47.04
N ASN A 809 -1.20 18.98 -46.01
CA ASN A 809 -2.07 19.61 -45.02
C ASN A 809 -1.32 20.62 -44.17
N LEU A 810 -0.08 20.35 -43.76
CA LEU A 810 0.78 21.30 -43.06
C LEU A 810 1.01 22.57 -43.90
N LYS A 811 1.38 22.44 -45.18
CA LYS A 811 1.48 23.57 -46.12
C LYS A 811 0.18 24.36 -46.20
N ARG A 812 -0.94 23.67 -46.49
CA ARG A 812 -2.27 24.26 -46.64
C ARG A 812 -2.72 25.00 -45.38
N TRP A 813 -2.66 24.35 -44.22
CA TRP A 813 -3.17 24.89 -42.95
C TRP A 813 -2.29 26.00 -42.38
N THR A 814 -1.00 25.99 -42.67
CA THR A 814 -0.06 27.06 -42.30
C THR A 814 -0.27 28.30 -43.16
N SER A 815 -0.32 28.12 -44.49
CA SER A 815 -0.56 29.20 -45.47
C SER A 815 -1.90 29.91 -45.24
N ILE A 816 -2.98 29.13 -45.06
CA ILE A 816 -4.33 29.63 -44.76
C ILE A 816 -4.37 30.51 -43.48
N ARG A 817 -3.41 30.34 -42.56
CA ARG A 817 -3.30 31.10 -41.29
C ARG A 817 -2.13 32.08 -41.27
N HIS A 818 -1.67 32.49 -42.46
CA HIS A 818 -0.63 33.48 -42.74
C HIS A 818 0.79 33.12 -42.23
N GLY A 819 1.08 31.83 -41.99
CA GLY A 819 2.45 31.35 -41.83
C GLY A 819 3.04 30.83 -43.14
N HIS A 820 4.33 30.49 -43.11
CA HIS A 820 5.01 29.75 -44.17
C HIS A 820 5.36 28.33 -43.68
N PHE A 821 5.24 27.32 -44.53
CA PHE A 821 5.74 25.97 -44.25
C PHE A 821 6.85 25.64 -45.25
N VAL A 822 7.94 25.03 -44.79
CA VAL A 822 9.06 24.57 -45.63
C VAL A 822 9.30 23.08 -45.43
N ASP A 823 9.61 22.40 -46.54
CA ASP A 823 9.89 20.96 -46.53
C ASP A 823 11.25 20.64 -45.88
N ASP A 824 12.22 21.55 -46.01
CA ASP A 824 13.57 21.45 -45.49
C ASP A 824 13.86 22.41 -44.33
N PHE A 825 14.87 22.07 -43.53
CA PHE A 825 15.20 22.79 -42.29
C PHE A 825 16.31 23.83 -42.52
N ASP A 826 15.98 24.91 -43.22
CA ASP A 826 16.90 26.02 -43.47
C ASP A 826 16.96 27.04 -42.31
N GLU A 827 17.81 28.06 -42.42
CA GLU A 827 18.00 29.10 -41.39
C GLU A 827 16.76 29.97 -41.11
N THR A 828 15.74 29.95 -41.98
CA THR A 828 14.50 30.73 -41.81
C THR A 828 13.51 30.06 -40.86
N VAL A 829 13.65 28.75 -40.60
CA VAL A 829 12.73 27.99 -39.74
C VAL A 829 12.76 28.48 -38.28
N THR A 830 11.62 29.00 -37.84
CA THR A 830 11.43 29.43 -36.44
C THR A 830 10.80 28.37 -35.56
N HIS A 831 10.05 27.40 -36.13
CA HIS A 831 9.37 26.33 -35.38
C HIS A 831 9.58 24.97 -36.06
N LEU A 832 10.17 24.02 -35.32
CA LEU A 832 10.30 22.63 -35.72
C LEU A 832 9.28 21.79 -34.94
N LEU A 833 8.30 21.22 -35.67
CA LEU A 833 7.33 20.27 -35.13
C LEU A 833 7.97 18.87 -35.05
N CYS A 834 7.80 18.18 -33.93
CA CYS A 834 8.28 16.80 -33.75
C CYS A 834 7.38 16.00 -32.81
N THR A 835 7.48 14.67 -32.88
CA THR A 835 6.94 13.77 -31.84
C THR A 835 7.91 13.65 -30.66
N GLU A 836 7.44 13.25 -29.47
CA GLU A 836 8.34 12.96 -28.33
C GLU A 836 9.40 11.89 -28.71
N GLU A 837 9.05 10.89 -29.51
CA GLU A 837 9.99 9.87 -29.98
C GLU A 837 11.12 10.47 -30.85
N GLN A 838 10.77 11.32 -31.82
CA GLN A 838 11.74 12.01 -32.68
C GLN A 838 12.68 12.92 -31.88
N PHE A 839 12.14 13.59 -30.86
CA PHE A 839 12.93 14.45 -29.96
C PHE A 839 13.92 13.64 -29.10
N ASN A 840 13.46 12.53 -28.53
CA ASN A 840 14.25 11.65 -27.68
C ASN A 840 15.31 10.88 -28.48
N LYS A 841 14.99 10.40 -29.69
CA LYS A 841 15.94 9.78 -30.63
C LYS A 841 16.97 10.77 -31.23
N ARG A 842 16.80 12.08 -31.01
CA ARG A 842 17.69 13.13 -31.55
C ARG A 842 17.89 12.99 -33.07
N VAL A 843 16.79 12.94 -33.82
CA VAL A 843 16.81 12.92 -35.29
C VAL A 843 17.57 14.15 -35.86
N PRO A 844 18.16 14.09 -37.07
CA PRO A 844 19.09 15.12 -37.55
C PRO A 844 18.57 16.56 -37.44
N ARG A 845 17.36 16.85 -37.95
CA ARG A 845 16.72 18.17 -37.87
C ARG A 845 16.52 18.66 -36.42
N VAL A 846 16.26 17.74 -35.46
CA VAL A 846 16.17 18.08 -34.03
C VAL A 846 17.55 18.39 -33.44
N LYS A 847 18.61 17.67 -33.80
CA LYS A 847 19.97 18.01 -33.34
C LYS A 847 20.37 19.42 -33.79
N GLU A 848 20.08 19.74 -35.04
CA GLU A 848 20.39 21.04 -35.64
C GLU A 848 19.56 22.18 -35.02
N ALA A 849 18.25 22.01 -34.90
CA ALA A 849 17.39 22.99 -34.22
C ALA A 849 17.79 23.21 -32.75
N LEU A 850 18.29 22.17 -32.07
CA LEU A 850 18.80 22.29 -30.72
C LEU A 850 20.10 23.10 -30.64
N GLN A 851 21.01 22.96 -31.62
CA GLN A 851 22.24 23.76 -31.73
C GLN A 851 21.95 25.25 -31.98
N ARG A 852 20.89 25.57 -32.74
CA ARG A 852 20.46 26.95 -33.04
C ARG A 852 19.81 27.70 -31.85
N GLY A 853 19.80 27.12 -30.65
CA GLY A 853 19.39 27.81 -29.42
C GLY A 853 17.94 28.30 -29.47
N ASN A 854 17.72 29.58 -29.19
CA ASN A 854 16.37 30.18 -29.20
C ASN A 854 15.87 30.58 -30.60
N ARG A 855 16.70 30.48 -31.65
CA ARG A 855 16.33 30.90 -33.02
C ARG A 855 15.36 29.94 -33.70
N ALA A 856 15.40 28.66 -33.35
CA ALA A 856 14.45 27.64 -33.77
C ALA A 856 13.84 26.95 -32.54
N GLN A 857 12.53 27.09 -32.35
CA GLN A 857 11.81 26.44 -31.25
C GLN A 857 11.44 25.00 -31.62
N VAL A 858 11.74 24.06 -30.73
CA VAL A 858 11.42 22.63 -30.91
C VAL A 858 10.22 22.27 -30.03
N VAL A 859 9.07 22.12 -30.66
CA VAL A 859 7.76 21.96 -29.98
C VAL A 859 7.09 20.65 -30.39
N HIS A 860 6.23 20.12 -29.51
CA HIS A 860 5.40 18.97 -29.86
C HIS A 860 4.39 19.35 -30.95
N PHE A 861 4.05 18.43 -31.85
CA PHE A 861 3.17 18.72 -32.98
C PHE A 861 1.75 19.17 -32.55
N ASP A 862 1.27 18.74 -31.37
CA ASP A 862 0.01 19.20 -30.78
C ASP A 862 -0.08 20.74 -30.72
N TRP A 863 1.04 21.45 -30.55
CA TRP A 863 1.05 22.92 -30.57
C TRP A 863 0.43 23.48 -31.84
N PHE A 864 0.76 22.89 -32.99
CA PHE A 864 0.25 23.30 -34.29
C PHE A 864 -1.21 22.87 -34.46
N GLU A 865 -1.54 21.62 -34.11
CA GLU A 865 -2.87 21.06 -34.26
C GLU A 865 -3.89 21.78 -33.35
N VAL A 866 -3.60 21.93 -32.06
CA VAL A 866 -4.43 22.65 -31.08
C VAL A 866 -4.49 24.15 -31.40
N SER A 867 -3.44 24.75 -31.98
CA SER A 867 -3.52 26.13 -32.47
C SER A 867 -4.46 26.27 -33.67
N ALA A 868 -4.39 25.32 -34.62
CA ALA A 868 -5.18 25.33 -35.84
C ALA A 868 -6.67 24.99 -35.59
N VAL A 869 -6.96 24.07 -34.67
CA VAL A 869 -8.34 23.72 -34.28
C VAL A 869 -9.01 24.86 -33.51
N ASN A 870 -8.29 25.52 -32.60
CA ASN A 870 -8.86 26.57 -31.74
C ASN A 870 -8.86 27.99 -32.36
N GLU A 871 -8.38 28.14 -33.60
CA GLU A 871 -8.19 29.45 -34.28
C GLU A 871 -7.48 30.49 -33.37
N LYS A 872 -6.52 30.02 -32.58
CA LYS A 872 -5.76 30.79 -31.57
C LYS A 872 -4.40 30.13 -31.35
N ARG A 873 -3.31 30.89 -31.56
CA ARG A 873 -1.94 30.42 -31.30
C ARG A 873 -1.78 30.07 -29.81
N GLN A 874 -1.38 28.84 -29.51
CA GLN A 874 -1.12 28.39 -28.14
C GLN A 874 0.27 28.88 -27.66
N PRO A 875 0.50 29.01 -26.33
CA PRO A 875 1.79 29.42 -25.80
C PRO A 875 2.86 28.35 -26.10
N GLU A 876 3.90 28.71 -26.85
CA GLU A 876 4.93 27.77 -27.32
C GLU A 876 5.64 27.04 -26.16
N ARG A 877 5.75 27.71 -25.01
CA ARG A 877 6.38 27.20 -23.77
C ARG A 877 5.68 25.94 -23.21
N GLU A 878 4.38 25.81 -23.36
CA GLU A 878 3.63 24.66 -22.83
C GLU A 878 3.95 23.37 -23.58
N TYR A 879 4.30 23.50 -24.86
CA TYR A 879 4.60 22.43 -25.81
C TYR A 879 6.11 22.32 -26.10
N SER A 880 6.94 23.12 -25.42
CA SER A 880 8.41 23.12 -25.53
C SER A 880 8.98 21.77 -25.11
N MET A 881 9.60 21.06 -26.06
CA MET A 881 10.23 19.76 -25.78
C MET A 881 11.44 19.88 -24.85
N ARG A 882 12.06 21.08 -24.79
CA ARG A 882 13.09 21.42 -23.79
C ARG A 882 12.49 21.50 -22.39
N ASP A 883 11.36 22.19 -22.22
CA ASP A 883 10.68 22.34 -20.92
C ASP A 883 10.09 21.01 -20.43
N VAL A 884 9.54 20.18 -21.32
CA VAL A 884 9.07 18.82 -20.97
C VAL A 884 10.23 17.98 -20.43
N LEU A 885 11.40 17.99 -21.09
CA LEU A 885 12.59 17.29 -20.61
C LEU A 885 13.14 17.88 -19.30
N ALA A 886 13.10 19.21 -19.13
CA ALA A 886 13.50 19.88 -17.90
C ALA A 886 12.57 19.51 -16.73
N LYS A 887 11.24 19.49 -16.95
CA LYS A 887 10.22 19.05 -15.98
C LYS A 887 10.37 17.57 -15.63
N LYS A 888 10.54 16.67 -16.60
CA LYS A 888 10.80 15.23 -16.36
C LYS A 888 12.09 15.02 -15.55
N ASN A 889 13.17 15.77 -15.84
CA ASN A 889 14.40 15.72 -15.06
C ASN A 889 14.28 16.34 -13.67
N ALA A 890 13.50 17.42 -13.48
CA ALA A 890 13.20 17.99 -12.18
C ALA A 890 12.40 17.00 -11.32
N ALA A 891 11.35 16.38 -11.87
CA ALA A 891 10.56 15.35 -11.20
C ALA A 891 11.41 14.11 -10.86
N ARG A 892 12.36 13.70 -11.71
CA ARG A 892 13.33 12.64 -11.41
C ARG A 892 14.26 13.02 -10.26
N ARG A 893 14.80 14.25 -10.25
CA ARG A 893 15.61 14.76 -9.12
C ARG A 893 14.80 14.82 -7.83
N GLU A 894 13.55 15.26 -7.89
CA GLU A 894 12.67 15.38 -6.72
C GLU A 894 12.24 14.01 -6.18
N ARG A 895 11.88 13.05 -7.04
CA ARG A 895 11.66 11.65 -6.63
C ARG A 895 12.92 11.07 -5.99
N ALA A 896 14.10 11.27 -6.58
CA ALA A 896 15.37 10.83 -5.99
C ALA A 896 15.70 11.55 -4.66
N ARG A 897 15.27 12.80 -4.46
CA ARG A 897 15.39 13.54 -3.19
C ARG A 897 14.47 12.97 -2.12
N ILE A 898 13.21 12.68 -2.47
CA ILE A 898 12.21 12.07 -1.58
C ILE A 898 12.62 10.64 -1.23
N GLU A 899 13.05 9.83 -2.19
CA GLU A 899 13.47 8.44 -1.98
C GLU A 899 14.78 8.35 -1.15
N ARG A 900 15.73 9.26 -1.39
CA ARG A 900 16.90 9.42 -0.51
C ARG A 900 16.47 9.88 0.90
N GLY A 901 15.53 10.81 0.99
CA GLY A 901 14.97 11.27 2.28
C GLY A 901 14.28 10.16 3.07
N LYS A 902 13.57 9.24 2.40
CA LYS A 902 13.01 8.03 3.02
C LYS A 902 14.13 7.12 3.53
N ARG A 903 15.09 6.75 2.68
CA ARG A 903 16.25 5.90 3.06
C ARG A 903 17.13 6.51 4.17
N GLU A 904 17.21 7.84 4.26
CA GLU A 904 17.89 8.54 5.37
C GLU A 904 17.06 8.54 6.66
N GLY A 905 15.72 8.63 6.58
CA GLY A 905 14.82 8.59 7.74
C GLY A 905 14.67 7.19 8.35
N GLU A 906 14.51 6.18 7.49
CA GLU A 906 14.38 4.76 7.83
C GLU A 906 15.54 4.24 8.71
N ARG A 907 16.74 4.83 8.57
CA ARG A 907 17.93 4.47 9.37
C ARG A 907 17.93 4.97 10.82
N PHE A 908 16.93 5.75 11.25
CA PHE A 908 17.03 6.48 12.52
C PHE A 908 15.72 6.57 13.31
N VAL A 909 14.65 7.12 12.74
CA VAL A 909 13.31 7.15 13.34
C VAL A 909 12.30 6.83 12.26
N ASN A 910 11.59 5.71 12.41
CA ASN A 910 10.63 5.25 11.41
C ASN A 910 9.39 6.16 11.41
N THR A 911 9.23 6.94 10.35
CA THR A 911 8.17 7.94 10.22
C THR A 911 6.77 7.37 9.97
N ASN A 912 6.65 6.04 9.77
CA ASN A 912 5.36 5.35 9.78
C ASN A 912 4.85 5.13 11.22
N TYR A 913 5.74 5.14 12.22
CA TYR A 913 5.42 4.95 13.64
C TYR A 913 5.52 6.23 14.47
N TYR A 914 6.25 7.25 14.00
CA TYR A 914 6.45 8.52 14.70
C TYR A 914 6.29 9.73 13.76
N HIS A 915 5.69 10.79 14.26
CA HIS A 915 5.66 12.11 13.63
C HIS A 915 6.45 13.13 14.48
N ILE A 916 6.64 14.36 13.98
CA ILE A 916 7.26 15.43 14.76
C ILE A 916 6.24 15.92 15.78
N TYR A 917 6.60 15.96 17.07
CA TYR A 917 5.72 16.43 18.14
C TYR A 917 5.26 17.86 17.85
N CYS A 918 3.94 18.06 17.92
CA CYS A 918 3.29 19.35 17.75
C CYS A 918 2.52 19.67 19.05
N ASP A 919 2.81 20.80 19.69
CA ASP A 919 2.08 21.16 20.91
C ASP A 919 0.70 21.79 20.61
N ARG A 920 -0.06 22.08 21.67
CA ARG A 920 -1.42 22.65 21.61
C ARG A 920 -1.50 24.03 20.94
N MET A 921 -0.37 24.65 20.60
CA MET A 921 -0.29 25.94 19.89
C MET A 921 0.14 25.75 18.42
N ASN A 922 0.05 24.51 17.90
CA ASN A 922 0.52 24.09 16.58
C ASN A 922 2.03 24.34 16.34
N PHE A 923 2.83 24.37 17.41
CA PHE A 923 4.29 24.51 17.30
C PHE A 923 4.95 23.14 17.16
N TYR A 924 5.61 22.94 16.02
CA TYR A 924 6.36 21.73 15.70
C TYR A 924 7.78 21.79 16.27
N TYR A 925 8.17 20.76 17.02
CA TYR A 925 9.47 20.70 17.69
C TYR A 925 10.59 20.25 16.74
N ARG A 926 10.83 21.06 15.70
CA ARG A 926 11.93 20.94 14.75
C ARG A 926 12.70 22.27 14.71
N ILE A 927 13.94 22.27 15.17
CA ILE A 927 14.73 23.50 15.36
C ILE A 927 16.09 23.37 14.69
N ASP A 928 16.47 24.38 13.92
CA ASP A 928 17.79 24.50 13.35
C ASP A 928 18.66 25.48 14.18
N LEU A 929 19.81 24.98 14.61
CA LEU A 929 20.88 25.77 15.22
C LEU A 929 22.03 25.85 14.20
N THR A 930 22.56 27.03 13.92
CA THR A 930 23.62 27.28 12.95
C THR A 930 24.81 27.97 13.60
N ARG A 931 26.03 27.62 13.19
CA ARG A 931 27.24 28.32 13.61
C ARG A 931 28.16 28.56 12.41
N ASP A 932 28.56 29.82 12.29
CA ASP A 932 29.56 30.31 11.36
C ASP A 932 30.60 31.04 12.22
N ASP A 933 31.61 30.29 12.67
CA ASP A 933 32.63 30.80 13.58
C ASP A 933 33.90 31.17 12.79
N GLU A 934 33.96 32.44 12.38
CA GLU A 934 35.06 33.01 11.60
C GLU A 934 36.41 32.95 12.34
N ALA A 935 36.40 32.97 13.68
CA ALA A 935 37.62 32.97 14.49
C ALA A 935 38.28 31.57 14.58
N SER A 936 37.49 30.50 14.48
CA SER A 936 38.00 29.12 14.40
C SER A 936 38.03 28.55 12.97
N GLY A 937 37.47 29.27 11.99
CA GLY A 937 37.31 28.80 10.61
C GLY A 937 36.21 27.75 10.43
N GLU A 938 35.39 27.50 11.46
CA GLU A 938 34.30 26.52 11.44
C GLU A 938 33.01 27.11 10.86
N LEU A 939 33.02 27.33 9.54
CA LEU A 939 31.89 27.87 8.76
C LEU A 939 30.92 26.78 8.29
N GLY A 940 29.62 27.11 8.29
CA GLY A 940 28.54 26.30 7.72
C GLY A 940 28.05 25.14 8.58
N GLN A 941 28.31 25.16 9.90
CA GLN A 941 27.88 24.10 10.82
C GLN A 941 26.39 24.22 11.17
N ARG A 942 25.68 23.09 11.23
CA ARG A 942 24.25 23.06 11.60
C ARG A 942 23.88 21.84 12.42
N TYR A 943 23.15 22.05 13.51
CA TYR A 943 22.35 21.02 14.19
C TYR A 943 20.87 21.20 13.83
N GLN A 944 20.19 20.12 13.45
CA GLN A 944 18.73 20.05 13.38
C GLN A 944 18.21 19.16 14.51
N LEU A 945 17.57 19.77 15.51
CA LEU A 945 16.94 19.11 16.64
C LEU A 945 15.51 18.72 16.26
N CYS A 946 15.10 17.49 16.57
CA CYS A 946 13.72 17.02 16.41
C CYS A 946 13.27 16.28 17.68
N LEU A 947 12.10 16.65 18.21
CA LEU A 947 11.35 15.85 19.18
C LEU A 947 10.21 15.11 18.43
N TRP A 948 10.21 13.80 18.53
CA TRP A 948 9.25 12.90 17.87
C TRP A 948 8.15 12.45 18.85
N GLU A 949 6.97 12.13 18.31
CA GLU A 949 5.80 11.58 19.03
C GLU A 949 5.29 10.33 18.30
N SER A 950 4.93 9.27 19.02
CA SER A 950 4.45 8.01 18.43
C SER A 950 3.01 8.12 17.96
N ASN A 951 2.69 7.45 16.85
CA ASN A 951 1.33 7.35 16.32
C ASN A 951 0.41 6.48 17.21
N ALA A 952 0.99 5.57 18.00
CA ALA A 952 0.29 4.77 19.01
C ALA A 952 -0.05 5.58 20.28
N LYS A 953 -1.09 5.15 21.01
CA LYS A 953 -1.52 5.69 22.31
C LYS A 953 -1.34 4.62 23.41
N PRO A 954 -0.88 4.97 24.63
CA PRO A 954 -0.41 6.29 25.05
C PRO A 954 0.86 6.71 24.30
N HIS A 955 0.98 8.01 24.01
CA HIS A 955 2.08 8.53 23.19
C HIS A 955 3.44 8.41 23.89
N LEU A 956 4.42 7.86 23.18
CA LEU A 956 5.83 7.83 23.52
C LEU A 956 6.58 8.84 22.65
N TYR A 957 7.66 9.41 23.19
CA TYR A 957 8.40 10.50 22.56
C TYR A 957 9.86 10.12 22.34
N TRP A 958 10.57 10.87 21.49
CA TRP A 958 12.01 10.65 21.30
C TRP A 958 12.73 11.94 20.90
N PHE A 959 13.77 12.35 21.63
CA PHE A 959 14.65 13.45 21.22
C PHE A 959 15.80 12.96 20.33
N THR A 960 16.09 13.74 19.28
CA THR A 960 17.19 13.51 18.35
C THR A 960 17.80 14.83 17.85
N ALA A 961 19.07 14.80 17.44
CA ALA A 961 19.72 15.89 16.71
C ALA A 961 20.58 15.38 15.53
N LYS A 962 20.45 15.99 14.35
CA LYS A 962 21.24 15.73 13.13
C LYS A 962 22.27 16.85 12.93
N PHE A 963 23.55 16.54 12.98
CA PHE A 963 24.66 17.47 12.76
C PHE A 963 25.19 17.40 11.32
N LEU A 964 25.49 18.56 10.76
CA LEU A 964 26.11 18.78 9.44
C LEU A 964 27.33 19.67 9.68
N LYS A 965 28.52 19.22 9.23
CA LYS A 965 29.77 19.95 9.45
C LYS A 965 29.91 21.14 8.48
N ARG A 966 29.41 20.99 7.25
CA ARG A 966 29.30 22.05 6.23
C ARG A 966 27.92 22.02 5.54
N LYS A 967 27.54 23.16 4.97
CA LYS A 967 26.32 23.35 4.18
C LYS A 967 26.35 22.51 2.89
N GLY A 968 25.87 21.26 2.97
CA GLY A 968 25.78 20.33 1.84
C GLY A 968 26.47 18.98 2.03
N ASP A 969 27.07 18.71 3.20
CA ASP A 969 27.70 17.41 3.48
C ASP A 969 26.75 16.23 3.29
N SER A 970 27.23 15.17 2.62
CA SER A 970 26.50 13.92 2.38
C SER A 970 26.53 12.93 3.55
N GLN A 971 27.34 13.21 4.58
CA GLN A 971 27.59 12.35 5.74
C GLN A 971 27.24 13.08 7.05
N PRO A 972 25.94 13.22 7.38
CA PRO A 972 25.50 13.83 8.64
C PRO A 972 25.79 12.92 9.84
N ILE A 973 26.21 13.53 10.95
CA ILE A 973 26.44 12.84 12.23
C ILE A 973 25.16 12.92 13.07
N TYR A 974 24.68 11.81 13.62
CA TYR A 974 23.45 11.78 14.41
C TYR A 974 23.73 11.66 15.91
N HIS A 975 22.94 12.35 16.72
CA HIS A 975 22.93 12.26 18.18
C HIS A 975 21.53 11.87 18.67
N ARG A 976 21.48 10.86 19.55
CA ARG A 976 20.27 10.30 20.15
C ARG A 976 20.62 9.85 21.58
N PRO A 977 20.25 10.61 22.62
CA PRO A 977 20.63 10.26 23.99
C PRO A 977 19.83 9.05 24.54
N SER A 978 18.53 8.96 24.24
CA SER A 978 17.67 7.87 24.72
C SER A 978 17.77 6.63 23.85
N ARG A 979 18.01 5.46 24.46
CA ARG A 979 18.12 4.14 23.77
C ARG A 979 16.80 3.65 23.16
N HIS A 980 15.67 4.02 23.76
CA HIS A 980 14.32 3.76 23.28
C HIS A 980 13.47 5.04 23.47
N SER A 981 12.28 5.11 22.87
CA SER A 981 11.32 6.18 23.14
C SER A 981 10.81 6.17 24.58
N GLY A 982 10.45 7.32 25.13
CA GLY A 982 10.11 7.49 26.55
C GLY A 982 8.97 8.46 26.83
N LYS A 983 8.75 8.77 28.12
CA LYS A 983 7.75 9.74 28.58
C LYS A 983 8.17 11.17 28.21
N TRP A 984 7.23 11.99 27.72
CA TRP A 984 7.46 13.35 27.20
C TRP A 984 8.45 14.20 28.03
N ARG A 985 8.28 14.22 29.36
CA ARG A 985 9.10 15.02 30.28
C ARG A 985 10.60 14.70 30.21
N HIS A 986 10.96 13.44 29.96
CA HIS A 986 12.36 13.02 29.88
C HIS A 986 12.99 13.49 28.56
N GLU A 987 12.34 13.19 27.44
CA GLU A 987 12.82 13.56 26.10
C GLU A 987 12.86 15.07 25.88
N MET A 988 11.85 15.80 26.37
CA MET A 988 11.83 17.27 26.35
C MET A 988 12.93 17.87 27.26
N GLY A 989 13.25 17.20 28.37
CA GLY A 989 14.39 17.57 29.21
C GLY A 989 15.72 17.43 28.45
N LEU A 990 15.94 16.29 27.79
CA LEU A 990 17.14 16.04 26.97
C LEU A 990 17.26 17.00 25.78
N PHE A 991 16.13 17.36 25.14
CA PHE A 991 16.04 18.39 24.11
C PHE A 991 16.48 19.76 24.63
N ALA A 992 15.94 20.21 25.77
CA ALA A 992 16.27 21.49 26.38
C ALA A 992 17.73 21.56 26.85
N ASP A 993 18.23 20.47 27.44
CA ASP A 993 19.63 20.33 27.85
C ASP A 993 20.59 20.40 26.66
N PHE A 994 20.26 19.74 25.54
CA PHE A 994 21.07 19.79 24.32
C PHE A 994 21.07 21.18 23.69
N PHE A 995 19.90 21.84 23.65
CA PHE A 995 19.77 23.24 23.22
C PHE A 995 20.68 24.16 24.06
N ARG A 996 20.60 24.08 25.40
CA ARG A 996 21.43 24.87 26.32
C ARG A 996 22.93 24.59 26.13
N LYS A 997 23.32 23.31 25.93
CA LYS A 997 24.71 22.89 25.66
C LYS A 997 25.27 23.33 24.30
N LYS A 998 24.46 23.86 23.38
CA LYS A 998 24.91 24.36 22.06
C LYS A 998 24.77 25.87 21.90
N THR A 999 23.73 26.46 22.47
CA THR A 999 23.42 27.90 22.36
C THR A 999 23.92 28.72 23.55
N GLY A 1000 24.22 28.08 24.69
CA GLY A 1000 24.47 28.73 25.97
C GLY A 1000 23.20 29.21 26.71
N ILE A 1001 22.02 29.08 26.09
CA ILE A 1001 20.76 29.70 26.53
C ILE A 1001 19.81 28.62 27.05
N ALA A 1002 19.19 28.86 28.21
CA ALA A 1002 18.15 27.96 28.73
C ALA A 1002 16.91 27.98 27.82
N TRP A 1003 16.19 26.86 27.71
CA TRP A 1003 15.12 26.71 26.71
C TRP A 1003 14.01 27.75 26.94
N GLU A 1004 13.61 27.95 28.18
CA GLU A 1004 12.70 28.99 28.69
C GLU A 1004 13.04 30.42 28.20
N ASP A 1005 14.33 30.72 27.99
CA ASP A 1005 14.85 32.05 27.66
C ASP A 1005 15.13 32.25 26.16
N ARG A 1006 14.80 31.26 25.31
CA ARG A 1006 14.99 31.23 23.83
C ARG A 1006 14.44 32.43 23.04
N VAL A 1007 13.64 33.30 23.65
CA VAL A 1007 13.15 34.55 23.04
C VAL A 1007 13.93 35.74 23.59
N LEU A 1008 14.09 35.81 24.91
CA LEU A 1008 14.80 36.88 25.63
C LEU A 1008 16.28 36.98 25.23
N LEU A 1009 16.97 35.83 25.08
CA LEU A 1009 18.42 35.76 24.87
C LEU A 1009 18.81 35.40 23.42
N HIS A 1010 17.89 35.51 22.46
CA HIS A 1010 18.21 35.32 21.04
C HIS A 1010 19.30 36.31 20.59
N LYS A 1011 20.39 35.82 19.97
CA LYS A 1011 21.62 36.54 19.59
C LYS A 1011 22.35 37.33 20.70
N THR A 1012 22.11 37.09 21.99
CA THR A 1012 22.90 37.73 23.05
C THR A 1012 24.22 37.00 23.35
N MET A 1013 24.41 35.80 22.77
CA MET A 1013 25.60 34.96 22.97
C MET A 1013 26.59 35.12 21.79
N PRO A 1014 27.92 34.99 22.04
CA PRO A 1014 28.95 35.14 21.01
C PRO A 1014 28.79 34.21 19.79
N SER A 1015 29.42 34.60 18.67
CA SER A 1015 29.45 33.83 17.41
C SER A 1015 30.03 32.41 17.53
N SER A 1016 30.87 32.16 18.53
CA SER A 1016 31.40 30.82 18.85
C SER A 1016 30.34 29.85 19.41
N CYS A 1017 29.19 30.35 19.87
CA CYS A 1017 28.02 29.56 20.24
C CYS A 1017 27.10 29.33 19.03
N PHE A 1018 26.30 28.25 19.04
CA PHE A 1018 25.32 28.03 17.98
C PHE A 1018 24.17 29.04 18.09
N GLN A 1019 23.98 29.81 17.02
CA GLN A 1019 22.87 30.73 16.85
C GLN A 1019 21.64 29.98 16.34
N TYR A 1020 20.47 30.60 16.43
CA TYR A 1020 19.19 30.03 15.99
C TYR A 1020 18.21 31.16 15.70
N ALA A 1021 17.29 30.97 14.75
CA ALA A 1021 16.12 31.82 14.64
C ALA A 1021 15.12 31.51 15.77
N PRO A 1022 14.40 32.49 16.35
CA PRO A 1022 13.38 32.20 17.36
C PRO A 1022 12.38 31.18 16.80
N PRO A 1023 12.27 29.96 17.37
CA PRO A 1023 11.67 28.82 16.66
C PRO A 1023 10.21 29.03 16.22
N THR A 1024 9.54 29.96 16.88
CA THR A 1024 8.12 30.27 16.75
C THR A 1024 7.81 31.40 15.78
N GLY A 1025 8.83 31.99 15.13
CA GLY A 1025 8.66 33.17 14.27
C GLY A 1025 8.20 34.42 15.02
N GLY A 1026 8.42 34.48 16.33
CA GLY A 1026 7.93 35.58 17.18
C GLY A 1026 6.57 35.32 17.83
N LYS A 1027 6.32 34.08 18.27
CA LYS A 1027 5.16 33.71 19.10
C LYS A 1027 5.60 33.01 20.39
N SER A 1028 4.76 32.97 21.42
CA SER A 1028 4.96 32.07 22.55
C SER A 1028 4.48 30.67 22.19
N ALA A 1029 5.35 29.66 22.32
CA ALA A 1029 4.98 28.24 22.21
C ALA A 1029 6.00 27.37 22.95
N GLY A 1030 5.59 26.19 23.42
CA GLY A 1030 6.29 25.44 24.45
C GLY A 1030 6.13 26.00 25.88
N ARG A 1031 6.26 25.13 26.88
CA ARG A 1031 5.84 25.36 28.27
C ARG A 1031 6.54 26.56 28.94
N ARG A 1032 5.80 27.67 29.09
CA ARG A 1032 6.14 28.96 29.73
C ARG A 1032 7.47 29.61 29.26
N LEU A 1033 7.35 30.82 28.70
CA LEU A 1033 8.46 31.79 28.74
C LEU A 1033 8.64 32.25 30.20
N ARG A 1034 9.83 32.73 30.56
CA ARG A 1034 10.11 33.29 31.89
C ARG A 1034 9.29 34.55 32.19
N PHE A 1035 9.02 35.35 31.16
CA PHE A 1035 8.21 36.58 31.18
C PHE A 1035 7.19 36.55 30.03
N PRO A 1036 6.17 37.43 30.01
CA PRO A 1036 5.31 37.64 28.85
C PRO A 1036 6.10 37.96 27.57
N TYR A 1037 5.49 37.70 26.41
CA TYR A 1037 6.21 37.78 25.13
C TYR A 1037 6.67 39.20 24.77
N GLU A 1038 5.83 40.22 25.04
CA GLU A 1038 6.19 41.62 24.78
C GLU A 1038 7.29 42.11 25.73
N ASP A 1039 7.25 41.72 27.00
CA ASP A 1039 8.34 41.97 27.96
C ASP A 1039 9.66 41.31 27.50
N CYS A 1040 9.60 40.06 27.01
CA CYS A 1040 10.77 39.41 26.41
C CYS A 1040 11.32 40.16 25.19
N LEU A 1041 10.48 40.80 24.37
CA LEU A 1041 10.95 41.62 23.25
C LEU A 1041 11.57 42.95 23.71
N LYS A 1042 10.90 43.66 24.64
CA LYS A 1042 11.40 44.89 25.24
C LYS A 1042 12.74 44.68 25.93
N MET A 1043 12.84 43.68 26.81
CA MET A 1043 14.08 43.33 27.51
C MET A 1043 15.17 42.86 26.53
N ASN A 1044 14.84 42.16 25.43
CA ASN A 1044 15.83 41.79 24.41
C ASN A 1044 16.34 43.03 23.64
N ALA A 1045 15.47 44.00 23.35
CA ALA A 1045 15.88 45.28 22.77
C ALA A 1045 16.81 46.06 23.73
N GLU A 1046 16.44 46.17 25.00
CA GLU A 1046 17.26 46.80 26.06
C GLU A 1046 18.63 46.10 26.22
N LEU A 1047 18.66 44.76 26.31
CA LEU A 1047 19.89 43.95 26.39
C LEU A 1047 20.81 44.08 25.16
N ARG A 1048 20.28 44.54 24.02
CA ARG A 1048 21.04 44.77 22.78
C ARG A 1048 21.33 46.25 22.50
N GLY A 1049 20.85 47.18 23.34
CA GLY A 1049 20.93 48.61 23.06
C GLY A 1049 20.12 49.08 21.85
N LEU A 1050 19.05 48.35 21.48
CA LEU A 1050 18.16 48.70 20.37
C LEU A 1050 16.97 49.54 20.85
N PRO A 1051 16.49 50.51 20.06
CA PRO A 1051 15.31 51.31 20.41
C PRO A 1051 14.04 50.44 20.48
N TRP A 1052 13.19 50.73 21.46
CA TRP A 1052 11.90 50.07 21.67
C TRP A 1052 10.77 51.10 21.84
N PRO A 1053 9.60 50.93 21.18
CA PRO A 1053 9.30 49.92 20.16
C PRO A 1053 10.16 50.13 18.89
N GLN A 1054 10.32 49.08 18.08
CA GLN A 1054 11.12 49.19 16.86
C GLN A 1054 10.48 50.14 15.85
N VAL A 1055 11.29 51.03 15.28
CA VAL A 1055 10.85 52.02 14.29
C VAL A 1055 10.41 51.32 13.02
N LYS A 1056 9.16 51.53 12.60
CA LYS A 1056 8.71 51.19 11.24
C LYS A 1056 9.28 52.21 10.27
N GLU A 1057 10.21 51.79 9.40
CA GLU A 1057 10.68 52.63 8.30
C GLU A 1057 9.53 52.95 7.34
N LYS A 1058 9.49 54.19 6.85
CA LYS A 1058 8.47 54.67 5.90
C LYS A 1058 8.94 54.50 4.46
N SER A 1059 8.01 54.11 3.59
CA SER A 1059 8.14 54.25 2.14
C SER A 1059 8.34 55.71 1.72
N LEU A 1060 9.20 55.94 0.73
CA LEU A 1060 9.35 57.20 0.00
C LEU A 1060 9.07 56.94 -1.50
N THR A 1061 8.60 57.97 -2.21
CA THR A 1061 7.99 57.85 -3.55
C THR A 1061 8.43 58.98 -4.49
N GLU A 1062 8.80 58.58 -5.72
CA GLU A 1062 8.56 59.26 -7.00
C GLU A 1062 9.31 60.55 -7.39
N GLU A 1063 9.17 60.88 -8.69
CA GLU A 1063 9.74 61.98 -9.52
C GLU A 1063 11.26 61.87 -9.81
N GLU A 1064 11.78 62.11 -11.03
CA GLU A 1064 11.24 62.69 -12.28
C GLU A 1064 11.45 61.80 -13.55
N SER A 1065 11.08 62.31 -14.74
CA SER A 1065 11.27 61.71 -16.08
C SER A 1065 11.64 62.81 -17.12
N ASP A 1066 12.13 62.58 -18.34
CA ASP A 1066 12.01 61.38 -19.20
C ASP A 1066 13.28 61.10 -20.09
N PRO A 1067 13.27 61.17 -21.45
CA PRO A 1067 13.27 59.94 -22.25
C PRO A 1067 14.60 59.61 -22.94
N ASN A 1068 15.01 58.33 -22.90
CA ASN A 1068 15.43 57.51 -24.07
C ASN A 1068 15.93 56.10 -23.69
N ALA A 1069 16.01 55.21 -24.70
CA ALA A 1069 16.81 53.98 -24.75
C ALA A 1069 16.40 52.72 -23.93
N ASN A 1070 15.43 52.00 -24.48
CA ASN A 1070 15.48 50.56 -24.83
C ASN A 1070 15.66 49.44 -23.77
N ASP A 1071 14.67 48.54 -23.77
CA ASP A 1071 14.73 47.06 -23.72
C ASP A 1071 15.34 46.31 -22.51
N GLU A 1072 14.43 45.61 -21.80
CA GLU A 1072 14.32 44.13 -21.74
C GLU A 1072 15.57 43.25 -21.40
N ASN A 1073 15.48 42.18 -20.58
CA ASN A 1073 14.32 41.52 -19.93
C ASN A 1073 14.78 40.59 -18.78
N SER A 1074 14.12 40.58 -17.61
CA SER A 1074 14.08 39.44 -16.65
C SER A 1074 13.29 39.80 -15.37
N PRO A 1075 11.96 39.54 -15.28
CA PRO A 1075 11.17 39.85 -14.08
C PRO A 1075 11.17 38.74 -13.03
N ASP A 1076 11.14 39.15 -11.76
CA ASP A 1076 10.71 38.32 -10.63
C ASP A 1076 9.20 37.99 -10.69
N VAL A 1077 8.77 37.00 -9.90
CA VAL A 1077 7.36 36.77 -9.59
C VAL A 1077 7.19 36.73 -8.07
N SER A 1078 6.86 37.88 -7.50
CA SER A 1078 6.31 37.97 -6.14
C SER A 1078 4.88 37.42 -6.11
N PHE A 1079 4.42 37.03 -4.92
CA PHE A 1079 3.04 36.66 -4.65
C PHE A 1079 2.55 37.52 -3.48
N ASP A 1080 1.77 38.56 -3.78
CA ASP A 1080 1.08 39.33 -2.76
C ASP A 1080 -0.20 38.64 -2.30
N VAL A 1081 -0.56 38.87 -1.03
CA VAL A 1081 -1.84 38.50 -0.44
C VAL A 1081 -2.38 39.71 0.30
N CYS A 1082 -3.43 40.34 -0.23
CA CYS A 1082 -4.07 41.48 0.40
C CYS A 1082 -4.85 41.07 1.65
N GLU A 1083 -4.95 42.00 2.59
CA GLU A 1083 -5.74 41.88 3.81
C GLU A 1083 -7.26 41.92 3.54
N TYR A 1084 -8.05 41.44 4.51
CA TYR A 1084 -9.41 41.90 4.74
C TYR A 1084 -9.50 42.39 6.18
N GLY A 1085 -9.90 43.65 6.37
CA GLY A 1085 -10.14 44.23 7.68
C GLY A 1085 -11.60 44.06 8.12
N GLU A 1086 -11.81 43.94 9.43
CA GLU A 1086 -13.15 44.03 10.05
C GLU A 1086 -13.42 45.48 10.49
N GLY A 1087 -14.66 45.95 10.29
CA GLY A 1087 -15.15 47.21 10.86
C GLY A 1087 -16.15 46.91 11.98
N GLY A 1088 -15.87 47.37 13.20
CA GLY A 1088 -16.67 47.09 14.39
C GLY A 1088 -17.64 48.20 14.81
N ALA A 1089 -18.42 47.91 15.85
CA ALA A 1089 -19.18 48.88 16.64
C ALA A 1089 -19.23 48.43 18.11
N GLU A 1090 -19.26 49.38 19.05
CA GLU A 1090 -19.05 49.15 20.48
C GLU A 1090 -20.36 49.12 21.29
N TYR A 1091 -20.36 48.57 22.53
CA TYR A 1091 -20.31 49.38 23.76
C TYR A 1091 -20.42 48.60 25.09
N GLY A 1092 -19.42 48.78 25.95
CA GLY A 1092 -19.50 48.71 27.43
C GLY A 1092 -19.59 47.33 28.14
N SER A 1093 -19.17 47.19 29.41
CA SER A 1093 -18.30 48.06 30.24
C SER A 1093 -17.91 47.43 31.59
N SER A 1094 -16.60 47.20 31.82
CA SER A 1094 -15.87 47.32 33.12
C SER A 1094 -16.30 46.47 34.37
N PRO A 1095 -15.49 46.41 35.45
CA PRO A 1095 -14.06 46.03 35.48
C PRO A 1095 -13.66 45.14 36.71
N ALA A 1096 -12.37 44.72 36.76
CA ALA A 1096 -11.46 44.71 37.94
C ALA A 1096 -11.78 43.94 39.27
N VAL A 1097 -10.82 43.55 40.13
CA VAL A 1097 -9.40 43.07 40.02
C VAL A 1097 -8.91 42.62 41.44
N GLU A 1098 -7.70 42.04 41.59
CA GLU A 1098 -6.95 41.86 42.88
C GLU A 1098 -7.58 40.90 43.94
N ALA A 1099 -6.95 40.46 45.05
CA ALA A 1099 -5.59 40.55 45.65
C ALA A 1099 -5.40 39.41 46.70
N GLU A 1100 -4.24 39.10 47.31
CA GLU A 1100 -2.83 39.03 46.85
C GLU A 1100 -1.96 38.33 47.96
N SER A 1101 -0.71 37.91 47.62
CA SER A 1101 0.54 37.85 48.45
C SER A 1101 0.56 37.12 49.84
N GLU A 1102 1.69 36.90 50.55
CA GLU A 1102 3.12 37.24 50.33
C GLU A 1102 4.11 36.13 50.82
N MET A 1103 5.39 36.50 51.02
CA MET A 1103 6.60 35.66 51.13
C MET A 1103 6.99 35.32 52.60
N ASN A 1104 7.90 34.35 52.81
CA ASN A 1104 9.26 34.69 53.34
C ASN A 1104 10.29 33.54 53.48
N LEU A 1105 11.53 33.90 53.11
CA LEU A 1105 12.85 33.64 53.75
C LEU A 1105 13.49 32.24 53.95
N THR A 1106 14.80 32.25 53.64
CA THR A 1106 15.95 31.55 54.27
C THR A 1106 16.22 30.04 54.08
N ALA A 1107 17.50 29.78 53.78
CA ALA A 1107 18.27 28.55 53.97
C ALA A 1107 19.32 28.82 55.11
N PRO A 1108 20.29 27.94 55.48
CA PRO A 1108 20.72 26.66 54.88
C PRO A 1108 21.04 25.55 55.92
N LEU A 1109 21.99 24.65 55.58
CA LEU A 1109 22.76 23.69 56.41
C LEU A 1109 22.37 22.19 56.37
N THR A 1110 23.32 21.39 55.85
CA THR A 1110 23.68 20.01 56.20
C THR A 1110 24.73 20.05 57.35
N PRO A 1111 25.14 18.95 58.05
CA PRO A 1111 25.26 17.56 57.55
C PRO A 1111 25.08 16.41 58.59
N GLU A 1112 25.60 15.22 58.20
CA GLU A 1112 26.13 14.12 59.03
C GLU A 1112 25.28 12.88 59.44
N SER A 1113 25.99 11.75 59.31
CA SER A 1113 25.79 10.32 59.59
C SER A 1113 25.32 9.97 61.03
N SER A 1114 24.88 8.73 61.37
CA SER A 1114 25.42 7.40 60.96
C SER A 1114 24.50 6.20 61.32
N ILE A 1115 24.65 5.07 60.59
CA ILE A 1115 24.82 3.64 61.00
C ILE A 1115 24.08 3.17 62.30
N VAL A 1116 23.28 2.07 62.37
CA VAL A 1116 23.55 0.64 62.04
C VAL A 1116 22.25 -0.16 61.67
N ASP A 1117 22.41 -1.45 61.37
CA ASP A 1117 21.47 -2.60 61.19
C ASP A 1117 20.23 -2.68 62.16
N GLU A 1118 19.21 -3.54 61.99
CA GLU A 1118 19.22 -4.96 61.54
C GLU A 1118 17.85 -5.45 60.96
N SER A 1119 17.70 -6.76 60.76
CA SER A 1119 16.63 -7.50 60.02
C SER A 1119 15.27 -7.67 60.72
N GLY A 1120 14.22 -7.99 59.95
CA GLY A 1120 13.02 -8.70 60.44
C GLY A 1120 11.82 -8.72 59.49
N ASP A 1121 11.29 -9.91 59.19
CA ASP A 1121 9.98 -10.14 58.57
C ASP A 1121 8.87 -10.30 59.63
N GLU A 1122 7.59 -10.15 59.22
CA GLU A 1122 6.45 -11.06 59.44
C GLU A 1122 5.07 -10.36 59.45
N ASP A 1123 4.01 -11.14 59.20
CA ASP A 1123 2.63 -10.71 58.98
C ASP A 1123 1.85 -10.35 60.26
N VAL A 1124 0.71 -9.65 60.10
CA VAL A 1124 -0.34 -9.54 61.14
C VAL A 1124 -1.73 -9.69 60.52
N GLU A 1125 -2.56 -10.51 61.16
CA GLU A 1125 -3.88 -10.96 60.68
C GLU A 1125 -5.09 -10.11 61.16
N MET A 1126 -6.25 -10.41 60.56
CA MET A 1126 -7.58 -10.59 61.19
C MET A 1126 -8.26 -9.48 62.02
N PHE A 1127 -9.55 -9.27 61.70
CA PHE A 1127 -10.63 -9.32 62.71
C PHE A 1127 -11.94 -9.84 62.07
N GLY A 1128 -12.78 -10.52 62.87
CA GLY A 1128 -13.90 -11.35 62.39
C GLY A 1128 -15.32 -10.88 62.77
N ALA A 1129 -16.29 -11.75 62.51
CA ALA A 1129 -17.73 -11.49 62.58
C ALA A 1129 -18.39 -11.78 63.95
N GLU A 1130 -19.63 -11.31 64.15
CA GLU A 1130 -20.63 -11.99 65.00
C GLU A 1130 -22.08 -11.68 64.55
N THR A 1131 -23.10 -12.25 65.21
CA THR A 1131 -24.40 -12.62 64.59
C THR A 1131 -25.62 -12.49 65.54
N LEU A 1132 -26.85 -12.25 65.01
CA LEU A 1132 -28.15 -12.92 65.35
C LEU A 1132 -29.42 -12.03 65.14
N MET A 1133 -30.48 -12.65 64.58
CA MET A 1133 -31.98 -12.60 64.83
C MET A 1133 -32.69 -11.28 65.30
N GLU A 1134 -34.01 -11.02 65.15
CA GLU A 1134 -35.19 -11.90 64.93
C GLU A 1134 -36.47 -11.13 64.43
N THR A 1135 -37.52 -11.86 63.99
CA THR A 1135 -38.97 -11.50 63.87
C THR A 1135 -39.51 -10.67 62.66
N SER A 1136 -40.84 -10.85 62.42
CA SER A 1136 -41.71 -10.17 61.44
C SER A 1136 -43.11 -9.95 62.08
N PRO A 1137 -44.04 -9.14 61.52
CA PRO A 1137 -45.19 -9.75 60.80
C PRO A 1137 -45.95 -8.86 59.76
N GLY A 1138 -46.86 -9.48 58.98
CA GLY A 1138 -48.05 -8.83 58.38
C GLY A 1138 -48.00 -8.48 56.87
N VAL A 1139 -49.10 -8.50 56.07
CA VAL A 1139 -50.13 -9.52 55.72
C VAL A 1139 -51.10 -8.90 54.68
N ALA A 1140 -51.26 -9.54 53.51
CA ALA A 1140 -52.33 -9.42 52.46
C ALA A 1140 -52.76 -8.00 51.95
N VAL A 1141 -53.05 -7.78 50.65
CA VAL A 1141 -54.28 -8.06 49.86
C VAL A 1141 -54.05 -7.37 48.48
N MET A 1142 -54.42 -7.81 47.26
CA MET A 1142 -55.14 -8.97 46.70
C MET A 1142 -54.67 -9.24 45.23
N ASP A 1143 -55.32 -10.18 44.53
CA ASP A 1143 -55.29 -10.40 43.06
C ASP A 1143 -56.75 -10.57 42.53
N PRO A 1144 -57.03 -10.51 41.21
CA PRO A 1144 -57.55 -11.75 40.59
C PRO A 1144 -57.22 -12.00 39.09
N ALA A 1145 -56.40 -13.03 38.85
CA ALA A 1145 -56.77 -14.31 38.24
C ALA A 1145 -57.37 -14.38 36.80
N ALA A 1146 -56.58 -14.96 35.88
CA ALA A 1146 -56.88 -16.18 35.08
C ALA A 1146 -55.61 -16.57 34.29
N GLY A 1147 -55.18 -17.82 34.09
CA GLY A 1147 -55.69 -19.17 34.41
C GLY A 1147 -55.14 -20.14 33.32
N VAL A 1148 -54.05 -20.90 33.52
CA VAL A 1148 -53.95 -22.22 34.22
C VAL A 1148 -54.71 -23.32 33.42
N PRO A 1149 -54.13 -24.51 33.11
CA PRO A 1149 -53.16 -25.27 33.92
C PRO A 1149 -51.86 -25.77 33.22
N THR A 1150 -51.06 -26.53 33.99
CA THR A 1150 -49.71 -27.02 33.66
C THR A 1150 -49.58 -28.57 33.59
N PRO A 1151 -48.90 -29.32 34.49
CA PRO A 1151 -47.68 -30.13 34.21
C PRO A 1151 -47.95 -31.65 34.48
N PRO A 1152 -47.06 -32.55 35.01
CA PRO A 1152 -45.62 -32.49 35.36
C PRO A 1152 -44.79 -33.77 35.00
N ASP A 1153 -43.71 -34.01 35.78
CA ASP A 1153 -42.92 -35.26 35.96
C ASP A 1153 -41.90 -35.59 34.84
N ASP A 1154 -40.68 -36.11 35.06
CA ASP A 1154 -39.80 -36.35 36.25
C ASP A 1154 -38.38 -36.68 35.70
N ASP A 1155 -37.21 -36.58 36.37
CA ASP A 1155 -36.74 -35.88 37.58
C ASP A 1155 -35.17 -35.81 37.54
N ALA A 1156 -34.51 -35.42 38.64
CA ALA A 1156 -33.09 -35.45 39.04
C ALA A 1156 -32.03 -36.27 38.24
N GLY A 1157 -30.79 -35.74 38.18
CA GLY A 1157 -29.61 -36.44 37.63
C GLY A 1157 -28.28 -35.71 37.89
N GLU A 1158 -27.61 -36.05 38.99
CA GLU A 1158 -26.34 -35.47 39.46
C GLU A 1158 -25.06 -35.88 38.67
N LEU A 1159 -24.01 -35.07 38.88
CA LEU A 1159 -22.55 -35.38 38.89
C LEU A 1159 -21.71 -35.39 37.58
N GLU A 1160 -20.61 -34.61 37.68
CA GLU A 1160 -19.31 -34.56 36.96
C GLU A 1160 -19.28 -34.35 35.42
#